data_AF-E1ID47-F1
#
_entry.id   AF-E1ID47-F1
#
_cell.length_a   1.000
_cell.length_b   1.000
_cell.length_c   1.000
_cell.angle_alpha   90.00
_cell.angle_beta   90.00
_cell.angle_gamma   90.00
#
_symmetry.space_group_name_H-M   'P 1'
#
loop_
_entity.id
_entity.type
_entity.pdbx_description
1 polymer ?
#
loop_
_entity_poly.entity_id
_entity_poly.type
_entity_poly.pdbx_seq_one_letter_code
_entity_poly.pdbx_strand_id
1 'polypeptide(L)'
;MSEHTLTPLNTIAGFDEVLCKKLADQFWITSAEEFHSVVRSSNQQHGSGRKALAVALGMDEAQVKALADTVRAALPADTPFSIPADIEVGAGLLMDGLTDVEASSFATVVDLPDAVEPLTKQKNISPPHHQGKRNTCVAFSLASIMQILGDDPTDLSEQFLYYLCKEKDGIPGDVGTNPALAVQLLQSEGICSETTWPYHSEPDNSQPGGPKPPEPAYTEARRRRITGFTQIPAKGSAGVAQIQAQLAQGKPVMIGMPIYEHWSGSTQGTLLGRLRFPLPGERQAGGHAMCVVGYRTDATAPGGGYFIVRNSWGTDWAKDNPDGSGYCHMPYLLLARQNMVAFVIDGVVTETVAKAPPKATGGKKMSNVRAGARLGSSAEGGDSLMAIYADLLMLRDQVDSLTERLQALLGVDAPEVGEEVAEEAVVVEAAPAAKAAPPVEEGGYTAPLVFINTGASEGSEELYPNGIDGNTGQPLLKIDAATAARLAQGLEPEPDEMKNLYKNKQIDASGGHFGAVADVDQDKVEQAHWAVVVNALESVEVLKALWPLIRHRMQQMGYTKLDFDFQASDANCGAWLNRHSDGGKKTLANAPGEVPPVLLVRPGERVNAWLARHGVAQGPVDPTRGVPFYLMIVARPGPLSADDKVFIPLNFQYELDIFWGVGRLIFSDATGQHRLDDYKTYAERVVAWEQRKDAASRLKKEIAFFGTRHEEDTSTIRSADELIVPLVEWSKTGKIAVEKGVAQTVYLAEQATRSNLEKLLTADKAPALLFTASHGIGLPLSDSKLVMHQGALVTADFGGFGSIKRDHWMAGEDLDGLSKANVEGMIAFLFACYGAGCPHQDEFIFDANKKRPVIAPFPFIAQLPQRLLTKGALAVLGHVERAWTYSFSGTEAGTTRQVQPFQDVLGRLLQGKPAGSATDQFNVIQGARSMTLTEELEAITYGATVDPSVLSRLWMARNDARNYALLGDPAVKLAL
;
A
#
# COMPACT_ATOMS: atom_id res chain seq x y z
N MET A 1 -10.81 -26.68 -8.39
CA MET A 1 -9.75 -26.24 -7.46
C MET A 1 -9.00 -27.50 -7.08
N SER A 2 -7.70 -27.58 -7.36
CA SER A 2 -6.90 -28.75 -7.00
C SER A 2 -6.84 -28.85 -5.48
N GLU A 3 -7.17 -30.01 -4.91
CA GLU A 3 -6.87 -30.34 -3.51
C GLU A 3 -5.35 -30.20 -3.32
N HIS A 4 -4.90 -29.07 -2.78
CA HIS A 4 -3.49 -28.85 -2.48
C HIS A 4 -3.15 -29.76 -1.30
N THR A 5 -2.57 -30.92 -1.61
CA THR A 5 -2.19 -31.90 -0.58
C THR A 5 -0.90 -31.41 0.07
N LEU A 6 -0.92 -31.18 1.39
CA LEU A 6 0.25 -30.74 2.15
C LEU A 6 1.36 -31.80 2.10
N THR A 7 2.60 -31.37 2.00
CA THR A 7 3.77 -32.26 1.88
C THR A 7 4.15 -32.80 3.26
N PRO A 8 4.08 -34.12 3.52
CA PRO A 8 4.36 -34.68 4.85
C PRO A 8 5.81 -34.45 5.28
N LEU A 9 6.02 -33.96 6.50
CA LEU A 9 7.34 -33.53 6.95
C LEU A 9 8.36 -34.68 7.06
N ASN A 10 7.89 -35.90 7.33
CA ASN A 10 8.70 -37.12 7.40
C ASN A 10 9.24 -37.57 6.03
N THR A 11 8.81 -36.95 4.94
CA THR A 11 9.37 -37.18 3.59
C THR A 11 10.55 -36.26 3.28
N ILE A 12 10.80 -35.25 4.11
CA ILE A 12 11.85 -34.25 3.92
C ILE A 12 13.15 -34.69 4.58
N ALA A 13 14.26 -34.60 3.85
CA ALA A 13 15.58 -34.92 4.39
C ALA A 13 15.90 -34.06 5.63
N GLY A 14 16.50 -34.67 6.66
CA GLY A 14 16.83 -34.00 7.92
C GLY A 14 15.71 -34.04 8.98
N PHE A 15 14.49 -34.47 8.64
CA PHE A 15 13.39 -34.64 9.58
C PHE A 15 13.27 -36.10 10.02
N ASP A 16 13.99 -36.45 11.08
CA ASP A 16 13.88 -37.78 11.68
C ASP A 16 12.56 -37.98 12.46
N GLU A 17 12.28 -39.23 12.86
CA GLU A 17 11.05 -39.60 13.56
C GLU A 17 10.89 -38.84 14.90
N VAL A 18 12.00 -38.56 15.59
CA VAL A 18 12.00 -37.87 16.89
C VAL A 18 11.61 -36.41 16.72
N LEU A 19 12.20 -35.73 15.74
CA LEU A 19 11.91 -34.34 15.41
C LEU A 19 10.48 -34.19 14.89
N CYS A 20 10.06 -35.03 13.95
CA CYS A 20 8.69 -35.05 13.45
C CYS A 20 7.68 -35.22 14.58
N LYS A 21 7.93 -36.16 15.49
CA LYS A 21 7.06 -36.40 16.64
C LYS A 21 7.00 -35.20 17.58
N LYS A 22 8.14 -34.55 17.86
CA LYS A 22 8.18 -33.35 18.71
C LYS A 22 7.38 -32.19 18.10
N LEU A 23 7.53 -31.96 16.80
CA LEU A 23 6.81 -30.93 16.05
C LEU A 23 5.30 -31.19 15.99
N ALA A 24 4.92 -32.44 15.72
CA ALA A 24 3.51 -32.86 15.68
C ALA A 24 2.85 -32.78 17.07
N ASP A 25 3.44 -33.40 18.10
CA ASP A 25 2.82 -33.51 19.42
C ASP A 25 2.70 -32.16 20.15
N GLN A 26 3.68 -31.26 19.95
CA GLN A 26 3.73 -29.98 20.68
C GLN A 26 3.10 -28.82 19.91
N PHE A 27 3.27 -28.79 18.59
CA PHE A 27 2.91 -27.63 17.77
C PHE A 27 1.99 -27.98 16.59
N TRP A 28 1.58 -29.25 16.47
CA TRP A 28 0.77 -29.76 15.36
C TRP A 28 1.35 -29.44 13.98
N ILE A 29 2.68 -29.34 13.89
CA ILE A 29 3.40 -29.12 12.65
C ILE A 29 3.69 -30.49 12.04
N THR A 30 2.98 -30.81 10.96
CA THR A 30 3.00 -32.15 10.33
C THR A 30 3.44 -32.11 8.87
N SER A 31 3.48 -30.93 8.27
CA SER A 31 3.83 -30.71 6.89
C SER A 31 5.00 -29.73 6.72
N ALA A 32 5.63 -29.82 5.56
CA ALA A 32 6.70 -28.94 5.12
C ALA A 32 6.21 -27.47 5.08
N GLU A 33 5.00 -27.23 4.58
CA GLU A 33 4.39 -25.91 4.48
C GLU A 33 4.11 -25.30 5.86
N GLU A 34 3.60 -26.08 6.80
CA GLU A 34 3.40 -25.65 8.18
C GLU A 34 4.73 -25.30 8.86
N PHE A 35 5.73 -26.19 8.76
CA PHE A 35 7.05 -25.97 9.37
C PHE A 35 7.68 -24.68 8.83
N HIS A 36 7.65 -24.55 7.52
CA HIS A 36 8.24 -23.45 6.82
C HIS A 36 7.55 -22.11 7.12
N SER A 37 6.20 -22.11 7.15
CA SER A 37 5.43 -20.95 7.56
C SER A 37 5.75 -20.51 8.99
N VAL A 38 6.01 -21.45 9.90
CA VAL A 38 6.37 -21.14 11.29
C VAL A 38 7.78 -20.56 11.38
N VAL A 39 8.75 -21.09 10.63
CA VAL A 39 10.09 -20.50 10.55
C VAL A 39 10.01 -19.04 10.08
N ARG A 40 9.07 -18.75 9.17
CA ARG A 40 8.84 -17.42 8.59
C ARG A 40 7.79 -16.56 9.33
N SER A 41 7.27 -16.98 10.48
CA SER A 41 6.36 -16.11 11.23
C SER A 41 7.16 -15.05 12.00
N SER A 42 6.53 -13.92 12.36
CA SER A 42 7.09 -13.05 13.39
C SER A 42 7.01 -13.72 14.76
N ASN A 43 7.82 -13.25 15.70
CA ASN A 43 7.69 -13.60 17.12
C ASN A 43 8.03 -12.39 17.98
N GLN A 44 7.16 -12.03 18.93
CA GLN A 44 7.34 -10.79 19.71
C GLN A 44 8.63 -10.76 20.52
N GLN A 45 8.96 -11.82 21.25
CA GLN A 45 10.13 -11.82 22.15
C GLN A 45 11.44 -12.13 21.41
N HIS A 46 11.41 -13.05 20.45
CA HIS A 46 12.61 -13.52 19.76
C HIS A 46 12.85 -12.86 18.40
N GLY A 47 11.92 -12.02 17.93
CA GLY A 47 11.95 -11.35 16.64
C GLY A 47 11.44 -12.20 15.47
N SER A 48 11.70 -13.52 15.48
CA SER A 48 11.26 -14.44 14.43
C SER A 48 10.82 -15.80 14.96
N GLY A 49 9.92 -16.45 14.23
CA GLY A 49 9.47 -17.80 14.47
C GLY A 49 10.60 -18.81 14.36
N ARG A 50 11.59 -18.58 13.48
CA ARG A 50 12.85 -19.36 13.43
C ARG A 50 13.57 -19.42 14.78
N LYS A 51 13.80 -18.26 15.41
CA LYS A 51 14.48 -18.18 16.71
C LYS A 51 13.64 -18.81 17.82
N ALA A 52 12.34 -18.57 17.81
CA ALA A 52 11.42 -19.20 18.76
C ALA A 52 11.38 -20.73 18.61
N LEU A 53 11.43 -21.24 17.39
CA LEU A 53 11.47 -22.67 17.10
C LEU A 53 12.81 -23.29 17.50
N ALA A 54 13.93 -22.59 17.32
CA ALA A 54 15.23 -23.02 17.81
C ALA A 54 15.21 -23.22 19.34
N VAL A 55 14.63 -22.26 20.07
CA VAL A 55 14.42 -22.36 21.52
C VAL A 55 13.50 -23.55 21.88
N ALA A 56 12.36 -23.69 21.18
CA ALA A 56 11.40 -24.77 21.42
C ALA A 56 12.00 -26.17 21.16
N LEU A 57 12.81 -26.29 20.11
CA LEU A 57 13.42 -27.54 19.71
C LEU A 57 14.70 -27.86 20.49
N GLY A 58 15.33 -26.87 21.13
CA GLY A 58 16.63 -27.02 21.78
C GLY A 58 17.76 -27.15 20.77
N MET A 59 17.64 -26.45 19.64
CA MET A 59 18.56 -26.45 18.50
C MET A 59 19.21 -25.07 18.35
N ASP A 60 20.35 -25.02 17.67
CA ASP A 60 20.91 -23.75 17.18
C ASP A 60 20.01 -23.17 16.06
N GLU A 61 19.91 -21.85 15.98
CA GLU A 61 19.17 -21.15 14.91
C GLU A 61 19.68 -21.56 13.52
N ALA A 62 20.99 -21.77 13.38
CA ALA A 62 21.60 -22.25 12.14
C ALA A 62 21.11 -23.65 11.73
N GLN A 63 20.83 -24.53 12.70
CA GLN A 63 20.29 -25.87 12.43
C GLN A 63 18.83 -25.79 11.97
N VAL A 64 18.01 -24.96 12.62
CA VAL A 64 16.63 -24.72 12.19
C VAL A 64 16.59 -24.09 10.81
N LYS A 65 17.52 -23.17 10.52
CA LYS A 65 17.67 -22.59 9.18
C LYS A 65 18.01 -23.67 8.14
N ALA A 66 18.97 -24.55 8.41
CA ALA A 66 19.32 -25.62 7.48
C ALA A 66 18.15 -26.58 7.19
N LEU A 67 17.33 -26.89 8.21
CA LEU A 67 16.09 -27.65 8.04
C LEU A 67 15.09 -26.89 7.16
N ALA A 68 14.93 -25.58 7.38
CA ALA A 68 14.04 -24.74 6.59
C ALA A 68 14.50 -24.61 5.13
N ASP A 69 15.80 -24.50 4.88
CA ASP A 69 16.39 -24.48 3.54
C ASP A 69 16.12 -25.82 2.82
N THR A 70 16.21 -26.95 3.54
CA THR A 70 15.90 -28.28 3.00
C THR A 70 14.42 -28.43 2.68
N VAL A 71 13.54 -27.95 3.56
CA VAL A 71 12.10 -27.87 3.31
C VAL A 71 11.79 -27.03 2.07
N ARG A 72 12.40 -25.85 1.96
CA ARG A 72 12.20 -24.97 0.81
C ARG A 72 12.61 -25.64 -0.50
N ALA A 73 13.76 -26.32 -0.52
CA ALA A 73 14.26 -27.01 -1.70
C ALA A 73 13.34 -28.16 -2.16
N ALA A 74 12.53 -28.71 -1.26
CA ALA A 74 11.59 -29.78 -1.55
C ALA A 74 10.19 -29.29 -1.96
N LEU A 75 9.88 -28.00 -1.74
CA LEU A 75 8.59 -27.40 -2.09
C LEU A 75 8.65 -26.73 -3.47
N PRO A 76 7.55 -26.73 -4.26
CA PRO A 76 7.46 -25.97 -5.51
C PRO A 76 7.82 -24.49 -5.31
N ALA A 77 8.50 -23.88 -6.30
CA ALA A 77 9.00 -22.51 -6.20
C ALA A 77 7.89 -21.46 -6.00
N ASP A 78 6.67 -21.78 -6.43
CA ASP A 78 5.46 -20.97 -6.34
C ASP A 78 4.62 -21.22 -5.07
N THR A 79 5.07 -22.10 -4.16
CA THR A 79 4.33 -22.40 -2.93
C THR A 79 4.15 -21.11 -2.09
N PRO A 80 2.92 -20.64 -1.87
CA PRO A 80 2.68 -19.38 -1.18
C PRO A 80 2.86 -19.56 0.32
N PHE A 81 3.93 -18.98 0.88
CA PHE A 81 4.11 -18.86 2.34
C PHE A 81 3.78 -17.45 2.84
N SER A 82 3.21 -16.64 1.97
CA SER A 82 2.76 -15.29 2.27
C SER A 82 1.61 -15.37 3.26
N ILE A 83 1.88 -14.99 4.49
CA ILE A 83 0.84 -14.81 5.50
C ILE A 83 0.11 -13.52 5.09
N PRO A 84 -1.23 -13.51 4.94
CA PRO A 84 -1.99 -12.28 4.80
C PRO A 84 -1.58 -11.28 5.90
N ALA A 85 -1.58 -9.98 5.60
CA ALA A 85 -1.32 -8.94 6.60
C ALA A 85 -2.07 -9.26 7.91
N ASP A 86 -1.42 -9.04 9.06
CA ASP A 86 -2.01 -9.24 10.39
C ASP A 86 -3.48 -8.79 10.35
N ILE A 87 -4.41 -9.75 10.36
CA ILE A 87 -5.82 -9.42 10.24
C ILE A 87 -6.17 -8.66 11.53
N GLU A 88 -6.52 -7.37 11.43
CA GLU A 88 -6.98 -6.60 12.58
C GLU A 88 -8.37 -7.10 12.98
N VAL A 89 -8.37 -8.08 13.89
CA VAL A 89 -9.56 -8.73 14.44
C VAL A 89 -9.66 -8.48 15.94
N GLY A 90 -10.87 -8.27 16.43
CA GLY A 90 -11.09 -8.11 17.87
C GLY A 90 -11.00 -9.43 18.66
N ALA A 91 -10.62 -9.31 19.93
CA ALA A 91 -10.63 -10.37 20.94
C ALA A 91 -11.25 -9.81 22.23
N GLY A 92 -12.53 -10.14 22.47
CA GLY A 92 -13.39 -9.46 23.45
C GLY A 92 -13.93 -10.34 24.57
N LEU A 93 -13.30 -11.47 24.86
CA LEU A 93 -13.71 -12.32 25.98
C LEU A 93 -13.16 -11.77 27.29
N LEU A 94 -14.05 -11.39 28.21
CA LEU A 94 -13.70 -11.00 29.59
C LEU A 94 -14.05 -12.12 30.57
N MET A 95 -13.16 -12.36 31.55
CA MET A 95 -13.23 -13.53 32.44
C MET A 95 -13.64 -13.19 33.89
N ASP A 96 -13.90 -11.93 34.22
CA ASP A 96 -14.12 -11.50 35.60
C ASP A 96 -15.33 -12.20 36.24
N GLY A 97 -15.07 -12.97 37.31
CA GLY A 97 -16.11 -13.62 38.11
C GLY A 97 -16.56 -15.02 37.63
N LEU A 98 -15.93 -15.60 36.60
CA LEU A 98 -16.17 -16.99 36.20
C LEU A 98 -15.35 -17.96 37.06
N THR A 99 -16.01 -18.91 37.70
CA THR A 99 -15.35 -20.01 38.44
C THR A 99 -15.24 -21.26 37.58
N ASP A 100 -14.10 -21.97 37.69
CA ASP A 100 -13.93 -23.27 37.05
C ASP A 100 -14.97 -24.27 37.60
N VAL A 101 -15.56 -25.07 36.72
CA VAL A 101 -16.56 -26.08 37.07
C VAL A 101 -15.86 -27.42 37.30
N GLU A 102 -16.00 -27.96 38.50
CA GLU A 102 -15.41 -29.25 38.88
C GLU A 102 -16.00 -30.41 38.08
N ALA A 103 -15.14 -31.14 37.38
CA ALA A 103 -15.53 -32.26 36.51
C ALA A 103 -16.25 -33.39 37.25
N SER A 104 -16.01 -33.55 38.56
CA SER A 104 -16.68 -34.52 39.43
C SER A 104 -18.18 -34.27 39.58
N SER A 105 -18.66 -33.07 39.23
CA SER A 105 -20.08 -32.71 39.24
C SER A 105 -20.86 -33.23 38.03
N PHE A 106 -20.17 -33.84 37.06
CA PHE A 106 -20.75 -34.34 35.81
C PHE A 106 -20.56 -35.85 35.69
N ALA A 107 -21.53 -36.51 35.04
CA ALA A 107 -21.45 -37.95 34.79
C ALA A 107 -20.25 -38.29 33.90
N THR A 108 -19.57 -39.39 34.20
CA THR A 108 -18.50 -39.91 33.33
C THR A 108 -19.09 -40.27 31.97
N VAL A 109 -18.56 -39.63 30.92
CA VAL A 109 -18.96 -39.89 29.55
C VAL A 109 -18.32 -41.20 29.09
N VAL A 110 -19.14 -42.10 28.56
CA VAL A 110 -18.74 -43.37 27.95
C VAL A 110 -19.40 -43.48 26.57
N ASP A 111 -18.79 -44.23 25.66
CA ASP A 111 -19.35 -44.56 24.34
C ASP A 111 -19.71 -43.35 23.45
N LEU A 112 -18.73 -42.52 23.12
CA LEU A 112 -18.87 -41.43 22.14
C LEU A 112 -18.58 -41.92 20.71
N PRO A 113 -19.28 -41.39 19.68
CA PRO A 113 -18.91 -41.65 18.29
C PRO A 113 -17.54 -41.06 17.97
N ASP A 114 -16.82 -41.66 17.01
CA ASP A 114 -15.48 -41.21 16.58
C ASP A 114 -15.49 -39.83 15.90
N ALA A 115 -16.64 -39.41 15.37
CA ALA A 115 -16.81 -38.12 14.74
C ALA A 115 -18.24 -37.61 14.86
N VAL A 116 -18.37 -36.28 14.97
CA VAL A 116 -19.62 -35.54 14.78
C VAL A 116 -19.33 -34.46 13.74
N GLU A 117 -19.97 -34.57 12.57
CA GLU A 117 -19.86 -33.59 11.50
C GLU A 117 -20.40 -32.22 11.94
N PRO A 118 -19.91 -31.10 11.36
CA PRO A 118 -20.33 -29.77 11.76
C PRO A 118 -21.86 -29.60 11.75
N LEU A 119 -22.45 -29.29 12.90
CA LEU A 119 -23.90 -29.12 13.06
C LEU A 119 -24.49 -28.06 12.10
N THR A 120 -23.65 -27.11 11.67
CA THR A 120 -24.00 -26.09 10.66
C THR A 120 -24.35 -26.67 9.29
N LYS A 121 -23.70 -27.76 8.86
CA LYS A 121 -23.99 -28.44 7.57
C LYS A 121 -25.38 -29.06 7.55
N GLN A 122 -25.90 -29.47 8.71
CA GLN A 122 -27.21 -30.11 8.83
C GLN A 122 -28.38 -29.10 8.77
N LYS A 123 -28.10 -27.82 9.04
CA LYS A 123 -29.12 -26.77 9.24
C LYS A 123 -29.07 -25.62 8.23
N ASN A 124 -28.20 -25.70 7.20
CA ASN A 124 -28.02 -24.66 6.16
C ASN A 124 -27.79 -23.25 6.73
N ILE A 125 -26.93 -23.17 7.76
CA ILE A 125 -26.53 -21.90 8.39
C ILE A 125 -25.63 -21.11 7.44
N SER A 126 -25.72 -19.78 7.47
CA SER A 126 -24.85 -18.87 6.70
C SER A 126 -23.35 -19.14 6.97
N PRO A 127 -22.44 -18.78 6.05
CA PRO A 127 -21.00 -18.79 6.32
C PRO A 127 -20.64 -17.93 7.55
N PRO A 128 -19.46 -18.16 8.17
CA PRO A 128 -19.01 -17.35 9.30
C PRO A 128 -19.00 -15.84 9.00
N HIS A 129 -19.60 -15.05 9.88
CA HIS A 129 -19.65 -13.58 9.77
C HIS A 129 -18.33 -12.95 10.26
N HIS A 130 -18.14 -11.65 10.02
CA HIS A 130 -16.90 -10.93 10.30
C HIS A 130 -17.10 -9.84 11.36
N GLN A 131 -16.56 -10.03 12.57
CA GLN A 131 -16.68 -9.08 13.68
C GLN A 131 -15.86 -7.78 13.51
N GLY A 132 -14.96 -7.74 12.53
CA GLY A 132 -14.10 -6.58 12.30
C GLY A 132 -13.09 -6.36 13.42
N LYS A 133 -12.74 -5.09 13.65
CA LYS A 133 -11.79 -4.67 14.70
C LYS A 133 -12.41 -4.67 16.10
N ARG A 134 -13.72 -4.90 16.20
CA ARG A 134 -14.48 -4.81 17.45
C ARG A 134 -14.39 -6.06 18.30
N ASN A 135 -14.47 -5.87 19.61
CA ASN A 135 -14.31 -6.92 20.61
C ASN A 135 -15.64 -7.66 20.91
N THR A 136 -16.30 -8.16 19.86
CA THR A 136 -17.70 -8.66 19.93
C THR A 136 -17.84 -10.19 19.83
N CYS A 137 -16.73 -10.95 19.83
CA CYS A 137 -16.70 -12.41 19.66
C CYS A 137 -17.71 -13.22 20.51
N VAL A 138 -18.01 -12.77 21.73
CA VAL A 138 -19.01 -13.40 22.62
C VAL A 138 -20.40 -13.38 21.99
N ALA A 139 -20.80 -12.23 21.42
CA ALA A 139 -22.10 -12.08 20.78
C ALA A 139 -22.21 -12.96 19.52
N PHE A 140 -21.18 -12.96 18.66
CA PHE A 140 -21.11 -13.82 17.47
C PHE A 140 -21.18 -15.31 17.79
N SER A 141 -20.47 -15.74 18.82
CA SER A 141 -20.46 -17.14 19.24
C SER A 141 -21.84 -17.60 19.69
N LEU A 142 -22.53 -16.78 20.48
CA LEU A 142 -23.84 -17.10 21.01
C LEU A 142 -24.96 -16.96 19.97
N ALA A 143 -24.88 -15.96 19.07
CA ALA A 143 -25.79 -15.85 17.92
C ALA A 143 -25.69 -17.09 17.02
N SER A 144 -24.48 -17.58 16.74
CA SER A 144 -24.27 -18.82 15.99
C SER A 144 -24.91 -20.03 16.68
N ILE A 145 -24.79 -20.15 18.02
CA ILE A 145 -25.44 -21.23 18.78
C ILE A 145 -26.96 -21.14 18.69
N MET A 146 -27.52 -19.93 18.83
CA MET A 146 -28.96 -19.67 18.72
C MET A 146 -29.49 -20.10 17.34
N GLN A 147 -28.77 -19.78 16.27
CA GLN A 147 -29.14 -20.18 14.90
C GLN A 147 -29.05 -21.69 14.69
N ILE A 148 -28.02 -22.36 15.24
CA ILE A 148 -27.86 -23.83 15.12
C ILE A 148 -28.97 -24.58 15.86
N LEU A 149 -29.33 -24.11 17.05
CA LEU A 149 -30.37 -24.74 17.89
C LEU A 149 -31.79 -24.36 17.47
N GLY A 150 -31.98 -23.20 16.83
CA GLY A 150 -33.27 -22.74 16.34
C GLY A 150 -33.74 -23.49 15.10
N ASP A 151 -35.05 -23.55 14.91
CA ASP A 151 -35.68 -23.96 13.64
C ASP A 151 -36.06 -22.75 12.77
N ASP A 152 -35.59 -21.55 13.14
CA ASP A 152 -35.83 -20.29 12.46
C ASP A 152 -34.57 -19.88 11.66
N PRO A 153 -34.64 -19.77 10.32
CA PRO A 153 -33.50 -19.39 9.48
C PRO A 153 -33.15 -17.88 9.56
N THR A 154 -33.77 -17.12 10.46
CA THR A 154 -33.53 -15.68 10.63
C THR A 154 -32.08 -15.41 11.02
N ASP A 155 -31.44 -14.48 10.31
CA ASP A 155 -30.14 -13.96 10.67
C ASP A 155 -30.23 -13.06 11.91
N LEU A 156 -29.33 -13.23 12.88
CA LEU A 156 -29.47 -12.65 14.22
C LEU A 156 -28.50 -11.49 14.45
N SER A 157 -28.94 -10.46 15.17
CA SER A 157 -28.14 -9.26 15.41
C SER A 157 -27.14 -9.43 16.56
N GLU A 158 -25.86 -9.62 16.24
CA GLU A 158 -24.79 -9.57 17.24
C GLU A 158 -24.66 -8.18 17.87
N GLN A 159 -24.95 -7.13 17.10
CA GLN A 159 -24.92 -5.74 17.57
C GLN A 159 -25.90 -5.55 18.73
N PHE A 160 -27.10 -6.13 18.65
CA PHE A 160 -28.13 -5.98 19.68
C PHE A 160 -27.69 -6.66 20.98
N LEU A 161 -27.21 -7.90 20.89
CA LEU A 161 -26.72 -8.62 22.06
C LEU A 161 -25.52 -7.90 22.71
N TYR A 162 -24.58 -7.42 21.89
CA TYR A 162 -23.44 -6.67 22.42
C TYR A 162 -23.85 -5.34 23.05
N TYR A 163 -24.79 -4.61 22.46
CA TYR A 163 -25.37 -3.41 23.06
C TYR A 163 -25.94 -3.70 24.45
N LEU A 164 -26.77 -4.75 24.60
CA LEU A 164 -27.34 -5.13 25.90
C LEU A 164 -26.27 -5.47 26.93
N CYS A 165 -25.21 -6.18 26.51
CA CYS A 165 -24.06 -6.46 27.35
C CYS A 165 -23.41 -5.15 27.85
N LYS A 166 -23.15 -4.20 26.96
CA LYS A 166 -22.53 -2.91 27.31
C LYS A 166 -23.42 -2.04 28.21
N GLU A 167 -24.73 -2.03 27.95
CA GLU A 167 -25.70 -1.35 28.80
C GLU A 167 -25.70 -1.92 30.23
N LYS A 168 -25.51 -3.24 30.36
CA LYS A 168 -25.61 -3.94 31.64
C LYS A 168 -24.29 -4.02 32.42
N ASP A 169 -23.15 -4.22 31.76
CA ASP A 169 -21.84 -4.30 32.41
C ASP A 169 -21.22 -2.92 32.67
N GLY A 170 -21.55 -1.90 31.88
CA GLY A 170 -21.04 -0.55 32.01
C GLY A 170 -19.52 -0.42 31.86
N ILE A 171 -18.83 -1.42 31.29
CA ILE A 171 -17.37 -1.41 31.17
C ILE A 171 -16.98 -0.42 30.06
N PRO A 172 -16.18 0.62 30.34
CA PRO A 172 -15.79 1.63 29.35
C PRO A 172 -14.92 1.06 28.21
N GLY A 173 -15.09 1.60 27.01
CA GLY A 173 -14.34 1.22 25.81
C GLY A 173 -14.82 -0.08 25.17
N ASP A 174 -14.41 -0.31 23.92
CA ASP A 174 -14.72 -1.54 23.20
C ASP A 174 -13.73 -2.63 23.62
N VAL A 175 -13.85 -3.14 24.84
CA VAL A 175 -12.95 -4.17 25.42
C VAL A 175 -13.57 -5.56 25.46
N GLY A 176 -14.83 -5.68 25.01
CA GLY A 176 -15.60 -6.90 25.06
C GLY A 176 -16.52 -7.03 26.26
N THR A 177 -16.95 -8.27 26.56
CA THR A 177 -17.93 -8.55 27.61
C THR A 177 -17.76 -9.93 28.22
N ASN A 178 -18.44 -10.16 29.34
CA ASN A 178 -18.45 -11.43 30.07
C ASN A 178 -19.49 -12.40 29.43
N PRO A 179 -19.09 -13.64 29.08
CA PRO A 179 -19.99 -14.61 28.45
C PRO A 179 -21.16 -15.04 29.36
N ALA A 180 -20.98 -15.09 30.69
CA ALA A 180 -22.06 -15.41 31.62
C ALA A 180 -23.16 -14.35 31.60
N LEU A 181 -22.78 -13.07 31.47
CA LEU A 181 -23.75 -11.99 31.32
C LEU A 181 -24.51 -12.10 29.99
N ALA A 182 -23.78 -12.36 28.90
CA ALA A 182 -24.38 -12.48 27.57
C ALA A 182 -25.42 -13.62 27.50
N VAL A 183 -25.12 -14.80 28.05
CA VAL A 183 -26.11 -15.91 28.09
C VAL A 183 -27.31 -15.59 28.99
N GLN A 184 -27.12 -14.87 30.10
CA GLN A 184 -28.24 -14.41 30.94
C GLN A 184 -29.14 -13.40 30.21
N LEU A 185 -28.56 -12.51 29.41
CA LEU A 185 -29.30 -11.55 28.59
C LEU A 185 -30.07 -12.24 27.45
N LEU A 186 -29.50 -13.28 26.83
CA LEU A 186 -30.23 -14.11 25.87
C LEU A 186 -31.43 -14.84 26.50
N GLN A 187 -31.36 -15.19 27.78
CA GLN A 187 -32.48 -15.84 28.49
C GLN A 187 -33.58 -14.83 28.84
N SER A 188 -33.20 -13.63 29.30
CA SER A 188 -34.12 -12.61 29.79
C SER A 188 -34.72 -11.75 28.67
N GLU A 189 -33.89 -11.23 27.77
CA GLU A 189 -34.27 -10.27 26.73
C GLU A 189 -34.38 -10.91 25.34
N GLY A 190 -33.54 -11.91 25.04
CA GLY A 190 -33.48 -12.56 23.73
C GLY A 190 -32.65 -11.80 22.70
N ILE A 191 -32.87 -12.07 21.42
CA ILE A 191 -32.08 -11.50 20.31
C ILE A 191 -32.93 -11.22 19.07
N CYS A 192 -32.79 -10.02 18.51
CA CYS A 192 -33.52 -9.59 17.31
C CYS A 192 -32.79 -10.00 16.02
N SER A 193 -33.41 -9.72 14.87
CA SER A 193 -32.79 -10.02 13.57
C SER A 193 -31.74 -8.98 13.18
N GLU A 194 -30.76 -9.40 12.40
CA GLU A 194 -29.73 -8.54 11.81
C GLU A 194 -30.36 -7.43 10.94
N THR A 195 -31.49 -7.71 10.28
CA THR A 195 -32.23 -6.71 9.51
C THR A 195 -32.83 -5.60 10.38
N THR A 196 -33.29 -5.94 11.59
CA THR A 196 -33.87 -4.95 12.52
C THR A 196 -32.80 -4.10 13.19
N TRP A 197 -31.63 -4.68 13.46
CA TRP A 197 -30.51 -3.96 14.06
C TRP A 197 -29.16 -4.41 13.46
N PRO A 198 -28.70 -3.77 12.37
CA PRO A 198 -27.51 -4.20 11.65
C PRO A 198 -26.21 -4.06 12.44
N TYR A 199 -25.25 -4.92 12.10
CA TYR A 199 -23.91 -4.90 12.65
C TYR A 199 -23.03 -3.79 12.07
N HIS A 200 -22.33 -3.09 12.96
CA HIS A 200 -21.33 -2.08 12.59
C HIS A 200 -19.93 -2.55 13.02
N SER A 201 -19.03 -2.74 12.07
CA SER A 201 -17.71 -3.34 12.30
C SER A 201 -16.63 -2.39 12.80
N GLU A 202 -16.88 -1.08 12.81
CA GLU A 202 -15.93 -0.06 13.26
C GLU A 202 -16.08 0.24 14.76
N PRO A 203 -14.98 0.26 15.54
CA PRO A 203 -15.03 0.50 16.97
C PRO A 203 -15.30 1.98 17.28
N ASP A 204 -16.18 2.22 18.24
CA ASP A 204 -16.39 3.53 18.87
C ASP A 204 -16.17 3.40 20.38
N ASN A 205 -15.00 3.87 20.85
CA ASN A 205 -14.67 3.79 22.27
C ASN A 205 -15.52 4.70 23.16
N SER A 206 -16.14 5.74 22.60
CA SER A 206 -17.05 6.63 23.32
C SER A 206 -18.44 6.02 23.48
N GLN A 207 -18.83 5.15 22.55
CA GLN A 207 -20.09 4.43 22.56
C GLN A 207 -19.90 2.97 22.10
N PRO A 208 -19.29 2.09 22.92
CA PRO A 208 -18.84 0.76 22.47
C PRO A 208 -19.99 -0.18 22.09
N GLY A 209 -21.17 0.00 22.69
CA GLY A 209 -22.38 -0.75 22.33
C GLY A 209 -23.09 -0.22 21.08
N GLY A 210 -22.67 0.92 20.54
CA GLY A 210 -23.39 1.66 19.50
C GLY A 210 -24.62 2.42 20.02
N PRO A 211 -25.41 3.03 19.10
CA PRO A 211 -26.63 3.74 19.47
C PRO A 211 -27.66 2.82 20.13
N LYS A 212 -28.61 3.40 20.86
CA LYS A 212 -29.70 2.64 21.48
C LYS A 212 -30.56 1.97 20.38
N PRO A 213 -30.82 0.65 20.46
CA PRO A 213 -31.70 -0.04 19.53
C PRO A 213 -33.13 0.52 19.55
N PRO A 214 -33.85 0.48 18.42
CA PRO A 214 -35.21 0.95 18.34
C PRO A 214 -36.17 -0.04 19.03
N GLU A 215 -37.34 0.42 19.48
CA GLU A 215 -38.33 -0.40 20.19
C GLU A 215 -38.74 -1.72 19.47
N PRO A 216 -38.86 -1.75 18.13
CA PRO A 216 -39.10 -3.00 17.40
C PRO A 216 -38.03 -4.07 17.63
N ALA A 217 -36.77 -3.69 17.86
CA ALA A 217 -35.68 -4.64 18.16
C ALA A 217 -35.95 -5.39 19.47
N TYR A 218 -36.31 -4.68 20.54
CA TYR A 218 -36.66 -5.31 21.82
C TYR A 218 -37.91 -6.20 21.73
N THR A 219 -38.90 -5.77 20.96
CA THR A 219 -40.12 -6.56 20.74
C THR A 219 -39.84 -7.84 19.96
N GLU A 220 -39.01 -7.76 18.93
CA GLU A 220 -38.57 -8.91 18.15
C GLU A 220 -37.68 -9.84 18.97
N ALA A 221 -36.77 -9.29 19.77
CA ALA A 221 -35.83 -10.06 20.58
C ALA A 221 -36.52 -11.05 21.53
N ARG A 222 -37.62 -10.64 22.17
CA ARG A 222 -38.41 -11.48 23.08
C ARG A 222 -38.98 -12.73 22.42
N ARG A 223 -39.12 -12.73 21.08
CA ARG A 223 -39.59 -13.88 20.30
C ARG A 223 -38.54 -14.99 20.20
N ARG A 224 -37.26 -14.70 20.46
CA ARG A 224 -36.12 -15.62 20.34
C ARG A 224 -35.29 -15.59 21.61
N ARG A 225 -35.58 -16.53 22.52
CA ARG A 225 -34.93 -16.62 23.84
C ARG A 225 -34.42 -18.03 24.10
N ILE A 226 -33.38 -18.15 24.91
CA ILE A 226 -32.94 -19.47 25.39
C ILE A 226 -33.83 -19.94 26.55
N THR A 227 -34.04 -21.25 26.66
CA THR A 227 -34.77 -21.84 27.79
C THR A 227 -33.90 -21.96 29.04
N GLY A 228 -32.60 -22.17 28.85
CA GLY A 228 -31.62 -22.41 29.90
C GLY A 228 -30.21 -22.51 29.32
N PHE A 229 -29.23 -22.45 30.21
CA PHE A 229 -27.83 -22.64 29.87
C PHE A 229 -27.11 -23.34 31.02
N THR A 230 -26.06 -24.08 30.69
CA THR A 230 -25.21 -24.79 31.64
C THR A 230 -23.75 -24.47 31.37
N GLN A 231 -23.00 -24.09 32.39
CA GLN A 231 -21.54 -24.04 32.33
C GLN A 231 -20.99 -25.45 32.56
N ILE A 232 -20.17 -25.96 31.65
CA ILE A 232 -19.59 -27.31 31.74
C ILE A 232 -18.07 -27.23 32.04
N PRO A 233 -17.44 -28.32 32.49
CA PRO A 233 -16.00 -28.35 32.72
C PRO A 233 -15.23 -27.97 31.45
N ALA A 234 -14.40 -26.94 31.52
CA ALA A 234 -13.68 -26.41 30.36
C ALA A 234 -12.36 -27.15 30.11
N LYS A 235 -11.72 -27.67 31.16
CA LYS A 235 -10.32 -28.15 31.16
C LYS A 235 -10.20 -29.65 31.34
N GLY A 236 -9.02 -30.17 31.01
CA GLY A 236 -8.65 -31.57 31.17
C GLY A 236 -9.40 -32.52 30.23
N SER A 237 -9.09 -33.81 30.32
CA SER A 237 -9.75 -34.86 29.52
C SER A 237 -11.25 -34.95 29.80
N ALA A 238 -11.67 -34.68 31.04
CA ALA A 238 -13.08 -34.65 31.39
C ALA A 238 -13.83 -33.51 30.68
N GLY A 239 -13.24 -32.31 30.57
CA GLY A 239 -13.84 -31.20 29.83
C GLY A 239 -13.98 -31.51 28.34
N VAL A 240 -12.95 -32.08 27.72
CA VAL A 240 -13.00 -32.55 26.33
C VAL A 240 -14.14 -33.54 26.12
N ALA A 241 -14.26 -34.54 26.99
CA ALA A 241 -15.31 -35.55 26.90
C ALA A 241 -16.71 -34.97 27.09
N GLN A 242 -16.88 -33.98 27.97
CA GLN A 242 -18.17 -33.29 28.14
C GLN A 242 -18.56 -32.50 26.89
N ILE A 243 -17.63 -31.76 26.28
CA ILE A 243 -17.89 -31.03 25.02
C ILE A 243 -18.32 -32.01 23.92
N GLN A 244 -17.59 -33.12 23.76
CA GLN A 244 -17.96 -34.17 22.79
C GLN A 244 -19.35 -34.75 23.05
N ALA A 245 -19.70 -35.00 24.33
CA ALA A 245 -21.03 -35.51 24.70
C ALA A 245 -22.17 -34.56 24.31
N GLN A 246 -21.96 -33.25 24.43
CA GLN A 246 -22.97 -32.26 24.03
C GLN A 246 -23.11 -32.21 22.51
N LEU A 247 -22.00 -32.23 21.78
CA LEU A 247 -22.00 -32.26 20.32
C LEU A 247 -22.68 -33.52 19.77
N ALA A 248 -22.45 -34.69 20.39
CA ALA A 248 -23.12 -35.93 20.03
C ALA A 248 -24.64 -35.89 20.26
N GLN A 249 -25.12 -34.99 21.13
CA GLN A 249 -26.55 -34.71 21.34
C GLN A 249 -27.09 -33.60 20.44
N GLY A 250 -26.30 -33.11 19.48
CA GLY A 250 -26.69 -32.01 18.58
C GLY A 250 -26.63 -30.63 19.22
N LYS A 251 -25.93 -30.47 20.35
CA LYS A 251 -25.79 -29.18 21.06
C LYS A 251 -24.42 -28.57 20.79
N PRO A 252 -24.33 -27.41 20.10
CA PRO A 252 -23.07 -26.69 19.96
C PRO A 252 -22.65 -26.09 21.30
N VAL A 253 -21.35 -25.85 21.46
CA VAL A 253 -20.76 -25.39 22.72
C VAL A 253 -20.01 -24.08 22.50
N MET A 254 -20.30 -23.06 23.29
CA MET A 254 -19.47 -21.85 23.32
C MET A 254 -18.22 -22.15 24.13
N ILE A 255 -17.04 -21.87 23.57
CA ILE A 255 -15.77 -21.93 24.30
C ILE A 255 -15.13 -20.56 24.37
N GLY A 256 -14.26 -20.37 25.36
CA GLY A 256 -13.49 -19.14 25.50
C GLY A 256 -12.04 -19.44 25.90
N MET A 257 -11.07 -18.89 25.16
CA MET A 257 -9.65 -19.20 25.36
C MET A 257 -8.74 -18.02 24.99
N PRO A 258 -7.48 -17.97 25.46
CA PRO A 258 -6.52 -16.99 24.98
C PRO A 258 -6.12 -17.29 23.53
N ILE A 259 -5.91 -16.23 22.75
CA ILE A 259 -5.39 -16.32 21.38
C ILE A 259 -4.00 -15.71 21.27
N TYR A 260 -3.24 -16.16 20.29
CA TYR A 260 -1.84 -15.79 20.10
C TYR A 260 -1.58 -15.29 18.68
N GLU A 261 -0.49 -14.55 18.49
CA GLU A 261 -0.17 -13.90 17.22
C GLU A 261 -0.10 -14.86 16.02
N HIS A 262 0.16 -16.17 16.19
CA HIS A 262 0.16 -17.11 15.06
C HIS A 262 -1.24 -17.33 14.43
N TRP A 263 -2.33 -16.96 15.10
CA TRP A 263 -3.70 -17.12 14.58
C TRP A 263 -3.94 -16.20 13.37
N SER A 264 -3.35 -14.99 13.41
CA SER A 264 -3.34 -14.00 12.32
C SER A 264 -2.00 -13.96 11.57
N GLY A 265 -0.93 -14.46 12.18
CA GLY A 265 0.45 -14.31 11.74
C GLY A 265 1.12 -15.60 11.26
N SER A 266 0.35 -16.64 10.87
CA SER A 266 0.90 -17.86 10.26
C SER A 266 -0.04 -18.46 9.22
N THR A 267 0.49 -19.13 8.19
CA THR A 267 -0.30 -19.85 7.18
C THR A 267 -1.12 -20.97 7.83
N GLN A 268 -0.55 -21.63 8.83
CA GLN A 268 -1.23 -22.67 9.60
C GLN A 268 -2.53 -22.15 10.23
N GLY A 269 -2.53 -20.94 10.79
CA GLY A 269 -3.74 -20.30 11.31
C GLY A 269 -4.61 -19.66 10.22
N THR A 270 -4.03 -18.79 9.39
CA THR A 270 -4.77 -17.92 8.45
C THR A 270 -5.29 -18.61 7.21
N LEU A 271 -4.62 -19.66 6.71
CA LEU A 271 -5.01 -20.35 5.49
C LEU A 271 -5.76 -21.64 5.81
N LEU A 272 -5.22 -22.43 6.74
CA LEU A 272 -5.73 -23.76 7.07
C LEU A 272 -6.70 -23.76 8.26
N GLY A 273 -6.68 -22.74 9.11
CA GLY A 273 -7.41 -22.74 10.38
C GLY A 273 -6.95 -23.85 11.33
N ARG A 274 -5.70 -24.32 11.27
CA ARG A 274 -5.16 -25.33 12.18
C ARG A 274 -4.48 -24.65 13.36
N LEU A 275 -5.09 -24.75 14.54
CA LEU A 275 -4.63 -24.03 15.72
C LEU A 275 -3.64 -24.85 16.55
N ARG A 276 -2.59 -24.22 17.06
CA ARG A 276 -1.54 -24.88 17.84
C ARG A 276 -1.26 -24.19 19.17
N PHE A 277 -0.46 -24.84 20.01
CA PHE A 277 0.14 -24.16 21.16
C PHE A 277 1.07 -23.04 20.68
N PRO A 278 1.17 -21.94 21.44
CA PRO A 278 2.09 -20.87 21.11
C PRO A 278 3.54 -21.35 21.21
N LEU A 279 4.38 -20.86 20.31
CA LEU A 279 5.83 -20.99 20.46
C LEU A 279 6.31 -20.13 21.63
N PRO A 280 7.49 -20.44 22.22
CA PRO A 280 8.13 -19.55 23.19
C PRO A 280 8.19 -18.11 22.66
N GLY A 281 7.81 -17.16 23.50
CA GLY A 281 7.89 -15.74 23.16
C GLY A 281 6.79 -15.19 22.24
N GLU A 282 5.80 -16.02 21.83
CA GLU A 282 4.66 -15.51 21.06
C GLU A 282 3.76 -14.60 21.90
N ARG A 283 3.32 -13.49 21.30
CA ARG A 283 2.40 -12.54 21.94
C ARG A 283 1.02 -13.15 22.14
N GLN A 284 0.49 -13.06 23.36
CA GLN A 284 -0.93 -13.26 23.62
C GLN A 284 -1.70 -12.02 23.16
N ALA A 285 -2.61 -12.18 22.20
CA ALA A 285 -3.34 -11.07 21.60
C ALA A 285 -4.60 -10.68 22.42
N GLY A 286 -5.24 -11.63 23.08
CA GLY A 286 -6.43 -11.38 23.90
C GLY A 286 -7.17 -12.66 24.27
N GLY A 287 -8.37 -12.52 24.83
CA GLY A 287 -9.32 -13.61 25.02
C GLY A 287 -10.34 -13.65 23.88
N HIS A 288 -10.62 -14.82 23.34
CA HIS A 288 -11.55 -14.99 22.22
C HIS A 288 -12.60 -16.06 22.52
N ALA A 289 -13.83 -15.79 22.10
CA ALA A 289 -14.95 -16.72 22.20
C ALA A 289 -15.30 -17.27 20.82
N MET A 290 -15.60 -18.56 20.75
CA MET A 290 -15.98 -19.25 19.49
C MET A 290 -17.04 -20.33 19.73
N CYS A 291 -17.66 -20.79 18.64
CA CYS A 291 -18.70 -21.83 18.67
C CYS A 291 -18.15 -23.18 18.19
N VAL A 292 -18.07 -24.17 19.08
CA VAL A 292 -17.72 -25.55 18.72
C VAL A 292 -18.95 -26.25 18.13
N VAL A 293 -18.78 -26.84 16.95
CA VAL A 293 -19.89 -27.39 16.15
C VAL A 293 -19.67 -28.84 15.71
N GLY A 294 -18.53 -29.44 16.00
CA GLY A 294 -18.24 -30.83 15.65
C GLY A 294 -16.88 -31.28 16.19
N TYR A 295 -16.53 -32.54 15.97
CA TYR A 295 -15.23 -33.09 16.34
C TYR A 295 -14.89 -34.33 15.51
N ARG A 296 -13.61 -34.66 15.40
CA ARG A 296 -13.12 -35.92 14.81
C ARG A 296 -11.94 -36.49 15.59
N THR A 297 -11.94 -37.80 15.79
CA THR A 297 -10.78 -38.55 16.26
C THR A 297 -9.71 -38.58 15.16
N ASP A 298 -8.48 -38.21 15.51
CA ASP A 298 -7.34 -38.17 14.60
C ASP A 298 -6.06 -38.39 15.42
N ALA A 299 -5.40 -39.52 15.20
CA ALA A 299 -4.18 -39.90 15.93
C ALA A 299 -3.00 -38.95 15.64
N THR A 300 -3.05 -38.18 14.55
CA THR A 300 -2.03 -37.20 14.19
C THR A 300 -2.24 -35.84 14.88
N ALA A 301 -3.41 -35.63 15.50
CA ALA A 301 -3.73 -34.42 16.24
C ALA A 301 -3.34 -34.53 17.72
N PRO A 302 -2.73 -33.48 18.33
CA PRO A 302 -2.40 -33.48 19.75
C PRO A 302 -3.61 -33.78 20.64
N GLY A 303 -3.52 -34.88 21.40
CA GLY A 303 -4.61 -35.37 22.25
C GLY A 303 -5.55 -36.37 21.58
N GLY A 304 -5.25 -36.84 20.36
CA GLY A 304 -5.98 -37.92 19.68
C GLY A 304 -7.18 -37.47 18.86
N GLY A 305 -7.29 -36.18 18.58
CA GLY A 305 -8.33 -35.61 17.71
C GLY A 305 -8.43 -34.10 17.83
N TYR A 306 -9.39 -33.52 17.11
CA TYR A 306 -9.63 -32.09 17.08
C TYR A 306 -11.12 -31.75 17.04
N PHE A 307 -11.45 -30.58 17.59
CA PHE A 307 -12.76 -29.96 17.47
C PHE A 307 -12.83 -29.12 16.19
N ILE A 308 -14.01 -29.11 15.58
CA ILE A 308 -14.35 -28.20 14.46
C ILE A 308 -15.09 -27.01 15.06
N VAL A 309 -14.53 -25.83 14.89
CA VAL A 309 -14.96 -24.61 15.57
C VAL A 309 -15.28 -23.55 14.52
N ARG A 310 -16.45 -22.94 14.64
CA ARG A 310 -16.88 -21.80 13.83
C ARG A 310 -16.35 -20.51 14.46
N ASN A 311 -15.48 -19.80 13.74
CA ASN A 311 -14.91 -18.52 14.16
C ASN A 311 -15.80 -17.33 13.70
N SER A 312 -15.40 -16.10 14.01
CA SER A 312 -16.13 -14.86 13.68
C SER A 312 -15.26 -13.83 12.94
N TRP A 313 -14.30 -14.31 12.14
CA TRP A 313 -13.35 -13.49 11.35
C TRP A 313 -13.61 -13.58 9.84
N GLY A 314 -14.85 -13.87 9.45
CA GLY A 314 -15.25 -14.00 8.04
C GLY A 314 -14.68 -15.21 7.32
N THR A 315 -14.96 -15.30 6.02
CA THR A 315 -14.56 -16.42 5.15
C THR A 315 -13.19 -16.27 4.52
N ASP A 316 -12.58 -15.08 4.58
CA ASP A 316 -11.22 -14.88 4.07
C ASP A 316 -10.17 -15.54 4.98
N TRP A 317 -10.49 -15.65 6.28
CA TRP A 317 -9.70 -16.42 7.22
C TRP A 317 -9.99 -17.91 7.11
N ALA A 318 -8.95 -18.73 7.22
CA ALA A 318 -8.98 -20.18 7.07
C ALA A 318 -9.67 -20.63 5.78
N LYS A 319 -9.46 -19.91 4.67
CA LYS A 319 -10.17 -20.12 3.41
C LYS A 319 -10.01 -21.54 2.83
N ASP A 320 -8.89 -22.21 3.11
CA ASP A 320 -8.56 -23.54 2.63
C ASP A 320 -8.87 -24.63 3.68
N ASN A 321 -9.61 -24.30 4.74
CA ASN A 321 -10.03 -25.29 5.72
C ASN A 321 -11.00 -26.30 5.08
N PRO A 322 -10.73 -27.63 5.19
CA PRO A 322 -11.54 -28.65 4.54
C PRO A 322 -12.97 -28.75 5.09
N ASP A 323 -13.26 -28.19 6.27
CA ASP A 323 -14.61 -28.13 6.82
C ASP A 323 -15.41 -26.89 6.42
N GLY A 324 -14.76 -25.92 5.78
CA GLY A 324 -15.35 -24.68 5.29
C GLY A 324 -14.52 -23.46 5.69
N SER A 325 -14.50 -22.45 4.83
CA SER A 325 -13.83 -21.17 5.09
C SER A 325 -14.39 -20.49 6.35
N GLY A 326 -13.51 -19.89 7.17
CA GLY A 326 -13.86 -19.29 8.46
C GLY A 326 -14.01 -20.27 9.63
N TYR A 327 -13.76 -21.57 9.41
CA TYR A 327 -13.70 -22.58 10.47
C TYR A 327 -12.26 -22.83 10.90
N CYS A 328 -12.09 -23.36 12.11
CA CYS A 328 -10.80 -23.84 12.58
C CYS A 328 -10.87 -25.23 13.21
N HIS A 329 -9.76 -25.94 13.08
CA HIS A 329 -9.50 -27.18 13.77
C HIS A 329 -8.68 -26.91 15.02
N MET A 330 -9.16 -27.39 16.16
CA MET A 330 -8.56 -27.16 17.46
C MET A 330 -8.26 -28.49 18.15
N PRO A 331 -6.99 -28.85 18.37
CA PRO A 331 -6.62 -30.12 19.00
C PRO A 331 -7.23 -30.28 20.39
N TYR A 332 -7.62 -31.51 20.75
CA TYR A 332 -8.15 -31.81 22.08
C TYR A 332 -7.20 -31.40 23.20
N LEU A 333 -5.88 -31.59 23.00
CA LEU A 333 -4.89 -31.21 24.00
C LEU A 333 -4.83 -29.69 24.19
N LEU A 334 -4.99 -28.91 23.12
CA LEU A 334 -4.99 -27.45 23.18
C LEU A 334 -6.16 -26.96 24.04
N LEU A 335 -7.37 -27.45 23.73
CA LEU A 335 -8.57 -27.11 24.48
C LEU A 335 -8.46 -27.57 25.94
N ALA A 336 -8.02 -28.81 26.18
CA ALA A 336 -7.86 -29.34 27.54
C ALA A 336 -6.96 -28.50 28.44
N ARG A 337 -5.99 -27.77 27.87
CA ARG A 337 -5.03 -26.94 28.64
C ARG A 337 -5.39 -25.46 28.68
N GLN A 338 -5.90 -24.90 27.59
CA GLN A 338 -6.06 -23.46 27.44
C GLN A 338 -7.52 -22.97 27.48
N ASN A 339 -8.49 -23.87 27.39
CA ASN A 339 -9.89 -23.46 27.49
C ASN A 339 -10.18 -22.90 28.88
N MET A 340 -10.80 -21.73 28.91
CA MET A 340 -11.09 -21.00 30.13
C MET A 340 -12.56 -21.14 30.54
N VAL A 341 -13.47 -21.33 29.58
CA VAL A 341 -14.90 -21.46 29.84
C VAL A 341 -15.60 -22.26 28.75
N ALA A 342 -16.64 -23.01 29.13
CA ALA A 342 -17.50 -23.71 28.19
C ALA A 342 -18.97 -23.57 28.60
N PHE A 343 -19.82 -23.09 27.69
CA PHE A 343 -21.26 -22.95 27.91
C PHE A 343 -22.07 -23.73 26.86
N VAL A 344 -23.14 -24.35 27.33
CA VAL A 344 -24.12 -25.06 26.52
C VAL A 344 -25.47 -24.39 26.71
N ILE A 345 -26.21 -24.19 25.63
CA ILE A 345 -27.59 -23.72 25.67
C ILE A 345 -28.52 -24.94 25.63
N ASP A 346 -29.51 -25.00 26.53
CA ASP A 346 -30.39 -26.17 26.67
C ASP A 346 -31.42 -26.28 25.55
N GLY A 347 -31.85 -25.14 25.01
CA GLY A 347 -32.85 -25.02 23.95
C GLY A 347 -33.18 -23.57 23.63
N VAL A 348 -33.87 -23.35 22.50
CA VAL A 348 -34.30 -22.03 22.01
C VAL A 348 -35.83 -22.04 21.83
N VAL A 349 -36.49 -20.99 22.28
CA VAL A 349 -37.91 -20.73 22.04
C VAL A 349 -38.03 -19.69 20.93
N THR A 350 -38.71 -20.06 19.84
CA THR A 350 -39.11 -19.13 18.77
C THR A 350 -40.63 -18.99 18.74
N GLU A 351 -41.15 -17.80 19.03
CA GLU A 351 -42.58 -17.51 18.87
C GLU A 351 -42.92 -17.33 17.37
N THR A 352 -43.65 -18.27 16.79
CA THR A 352 -44.15 -18.18 15.41
C THR A 352 -45.43 -17.32 15.35
N VAL A 353 -45.42 -16.25 14.55
CA VAL A 353 -46.63 -15.46 14.27
C VAL A 353 -47.51 -16.25 13.30
N ALA A 354 -48.68 -16.70 13.75
CA ALA A 354 -49.68 -17.31 12.88
C ALA A 354 -50.10 -16.34 11.76
N LYS A 355 -49.98 -16.79 10.50
CA LYS A 355 -50.46 -16.08 9.31
C LYS A 355 -51.96 -15.80 9.47
N ALA A 356 -52.37 -14.53 9.53
CA ALA A 356 -53.78 -14.16 9.63
C ALA A 356 -54.57 -14.67 8.40
N PRO A 357 -55.78 -15.23 8.57
CA PRO A 357 -56.56 -15.72 7.44
C PRO A 357 -57.10 -14.55 6.60
N PRO A 358 -57.30 -14.72 5.28
CA PRO A 358 -57.87 -13.67 4.45
C PRO A 358 -59.32 -13.40 4.88
N LYS A 359 -59.66 -12.13 5.11
CA LYS A 359 -61.04 -11.71 5.37
C LYS A 359 -61.93 -12.04 4.17
N ALA A 360 -62.89 -12.93 4.39
CA ALA A 360 -63.98 -13.20 3.47
C ALA A 360 -64.82 -11.93 3.27
N THR A 361 -64.94 -11.46 2.03
CA THR A 361 -66.02 -10.58 1.61
C THR A 361 -67.06 -11.42 0.85
N GLY A 362 -68.26 -11.47 1.41
CA GLY A 362 -69.35 -12.33 0.96
C GLY A 362 -69.91 -11.92 -0.39
N GLY A 363 -70.17 -12.92 -1.25
CA GLY A 363 -70.91 -12.75 -2.48
C GLY A 363 -72.43 -12.70 -2.27
N LYS A 364 -73.11 -11.96 -3.16
CA LYS A 364 -74.52 -12.16 -3.49
C LYS A 364 -74.63 -12.41 -5.00
N LYS A 365 -75.23 -13.55 -5.36
CA LYS A 365 -75.48 -14.05 -6.72
C LYS A 365 -76.70 -13.40 -7.38
N MET A 366 -76.67 -13.30 -8.71
CA MET A 366 -77.76 -13.51 -9.70
C MET A 366 -77.22 -13.04 -11.07
N SER A 367 -77.50 -13.57 -12.26
CA SER A 367 -77.98 -14.85 -12.81
C SER A 367 -78.00 -14.65 -14.35
N ASN A 368 -77.45 -15.60 -15.11
CA ASN A 368 -77.71 -15.98 -16.53
C ASN A 368 -77.83 -14.90 -17.64
N VAL A 369 -77.07 -15.09 -18.74
CA VAL A 369 -77.56 -15.51 -20.09
C VAL A 369 -76.37 -15.78 -21.03
N ARG A 370 -76.58 -16.76 -21.93
CA ARG A 370 -75.66 -17.43 -22.87
C ARG A 370 -75.17 -16.59 -24.06
N ALA A 371 -73.99 -16.99 -24.57
CA ALA A 371 -73.58 -17.24 -25.99
C ALA A 371 -72.18 -16.64 -26.24
N GLY A 372 -71.17 -17.28 -26.85
CA GLY A 372 -70.97 -18.62 -27.39
C GLY A 372 -69.55 -18.71 -28.01
N ALA A 373 -68.98 -19.93 -28.09
CA ALA A 373 -67.87 -20.40 -28.96
C ALA A 373 -66.50 -19.67 -28.87
N ARG A 374 -65.30 -20.28 -28.98
CA ARG A 374 -64.78 -21.66 -29.08
C ARG A 374 -63.24 -21.56 -28.90
N LEU A 375 -62.63 -22.55 -28.23
CA LEU A 375 -61.30 -23.17 -28.44
C LEU A 375 -60.00 -22.33 -28.58
N GLY A 376 -59.00 -22.63 -27.73
CA GLY A 376 -57.62 -22.87 -28.19
C GLY A 376 -56.45 -22.19 -27.44
N SER A 377 -55.64 -23.04 -26.77
CA SER A 377 -54.18 -22.97 -26.52
C SER A 377 -53.52 -21.89 -25.63
N SER A 378 -52.91 -22.38 -24.53
CA SER A 378 -51.58 -22.09 -23.95
C SER A 378 -50.87 -20.75 -24.22
N ALA A 379 -50.55 -20.03 -23.14
CA ALA A 379 -49.20 -19.49 -22.83
C ALA A 379 -49.20 -18.79 -21.45
N GLU A 380 -48.36 -19.27 -20.53
CA GLU A 380 -47.93 -18.55 -19.33
C GLU A 380 -46.91 -17.47 -19.72
N GLY A 381 -46.92 -16.33 -19.02
CA GLY A 381 -45.90 -15.28 -19.13
C GLY A 381 -46.43 -13.96 -19.71
N GLY A 382 -47.10 -13.15 -18.89
CA GLY A 382 -47.55 -11.81 -19.27
C GLY A 382 -47.92 -10.90 -18.10
N ASP A 383 -48.42 -11.46 -16.98
CA ASP A 383 -48.97 -10.65 -15.88
C ASP A 383 -47.94 -10.12 -14.86
N SER A 384 -46.65 -10.50 -14.97
CA SER A 384 -45.60 -10.04 -14.04
C SER A 384 -44.98 -8.68 -14.41
N LEU A 385 -45.07 -8.25 -15.67
CA LEU A 385 -44.40 -7.04 -16.16
C LEU A 385 -45.26 -5.78 -15.98
N MET A 386 -46.59 -5.92 -16.06
CA MET A 386 -47.52 -4.81 -15.82
C MET A 386 -47.62 -4.45 -14.33
N ALA A 387 -47.42 -5.41 -13.42
CA ALA A 387 -47.32 -5.16 -11.99
C ALA A 387 -46.06 -4.36 -11.64
N ILE A 388 -44.91 -4.75 -12.20
CA ILE A 388 -43.63 -4.03 -12.03
C ILE A 388 -43.69 -2.62 -12.65
N TYR A 389 -44.36 -2.47 -13.80
CA TYR A 389 -44.55 -1.16 -14.42
C TYR A 389 -45.45 -0.23 -13.59
N ALA A 390 -46.51 -0.78 -12.97
CA ALA A 390 -47.37 -0.02 -12.08
C ALA A 390 -46.63 0.46 -10.81
N ASP A 391 -45.80 -0.42 -10.22
CA ASP A 391 -44.97 -0.07 -9.06
C ASP A 391 -43.92 1.00 -9.41
N LEU A 392 -43.33 0.95 -10.60
CA LEU A 392 -42.40 1.97 -11.11
C LEU A 392 -43.06 3.34 -11.31
N LEU A 393 -44.31 3.37 -11.79
CA LEU A 393 -45.06 4.62 -11.93
C LEU A 393 -45.41 5.22 -10.56
N MET A 394 -45.77 4.38 -9.58
CA MET A 394 -46.02 4.85 -8.21
C MET A 394 -44.76 5.38 -7.54
N LEU A 395 -43.59 4.76 -7.77
CA LEU A 395 -42.33 5.24 -7.24
C LEU A 395 -41.94 6.60 -7.85
N ARG A 396 -42.19 6.78 -9.14
CA ARG A 396 -41.94 8.04 -9.84
C ARG A 396 -42.79 9.19 -9.28
N ASP A 397 -44.09 8.96 -9.10
CA ASP A 397 -44.99 9.97 -8.50
C ASP A 397 -44.54 10.35 -7.07
N GLN A 398 -44.00 9.39 -6.30
CA GLN A 398 -43.46 9.65 -4.98
C GLN A 398 -42.19 10.51 -5.02
N VAL A 399 -41.30 10.27 -5.98
CA VAL A 399 -40.08 11.08 -6.20
C VAL A 399 -40.41 12.48 -6.68
N ASP A 400 -41.37 12.63 -7.59
CA ASP A 400 -41.82 13.93 -8.09
C ASP A 400 -42.45 14.74 -6.94
N SER A 401 -43.29 14.10 -6.10
CA SER A 401 -43.85 14.73 -4.90
C SER A 401 -42.82 15.09 -3.83
N LEU A 402 -41.72 14.33 -3.72
CA LEU A 402 -40.61 14.65 -2.82
C LEU A 402 -39.82 15.84 -3.36
N THR A 403 -39.65 15.91 -4.68
CA THR A 403 -38.94 16.98 -5.39
C THR A 403 -39.69 18.31 -5.27
N GLU A 404 -41.02 18.32 -5.47
CA GLU A 404 -41.86 19.51 -5.24
C GLU A 404 -41.79 19.99 -3.78
N ARG A 405 -41.80 19.06 -2.82
CA ARG A 405 -41.64 19.39 -1.40
C ARG A 405 -40.27 19.98 -1.09
N LEU A 406 -39.21 19.46 -1.71
CA LEU A 406 -37.86 20.00 -1.59
C LEU A 406 -37.72 21.38 -2.24
N GLN A 407 -38.33 21.60 -3.41
CA GLN A 407 -38.36 22.90 -4.08
C GLN A 407 -39.11 23.96 -3.25
N ALA A 408 -40.24 23.58 -2.63
CA ALA A 408 -40.98 24.44 -1.71
C ALA A 408 -40.21 24.74 -0.41
N LEU A 409 -39.37 23.82 0.07
CA LEU A 409 -38.50 23.99 1.23
C LEU A 409 -37.24 24.83 0.95
N LEU A 410 -36.76 24.82 -0.29
CA LEU A 410 -35.53 25.52 -0.72
C LEU A 410 -35.79 26.93 -1.26
N GLY A 411 -37.05 27.34 -1.47
CA GLY A 411 -37.41 28.72 -1.83
C GLY A 411 -36.78 29.22 -3.14
N VAL A 412 -36.59 28.33 -4.11
CA VAL A 412 -35.98 28.65 -5.40
C VAL A 412 -37.06 28.74 -6.48
N ASP A 413 -37.44 29.96 -6.86
CA ASP A 413 -38.18 30.20 -8.11
C ASP A 413 -37.23 29.96 -9.30
N ALA A 414 -37.62 29.10 -10.24
CA ALA A 414 -36.85 28.81 -11.45
C ALA A 414 -36.98 29.94 -12.49
N PRO A 415 -35.91 30.36 -13.20
CA PRO A 415 -36.02 31.31 -14.30
C PRO A 415 -36.14 30.61 -15.68
N GLU A 416 -36.96 31.21 -16.54
CA GLU A 416 -37.11 30.89 -17.97
C GLU A 416 -35.91 31.34 -18.82
N VAL A 417 -35.74 30.67 -19.96
CA VAL A 417 -34.68 30.87 -20.97
C VAL A 417 -34.97 32.09 -21.86
N GLY A 418 -33.97 32.96 -22.09
CA GLY A 418 -34.01 34.03 -23.09
C GLY A 418 -32.63 34.62 -23.42
N GLU A 419 -32.38 34.86 -24.71
CA GLU A 419 -31.11 35.24 -25.35
C GLU A 419 -30.66 36.72 -25.17
N GLU A 420 -29.38 36.94 -25.49
CA GLU A 420 -28.67 38.17 -25.95
C GLU A 420 -28.08 39.24 -24.97
N VAL A 421 -26.73 39.33 -25.03
CA VAL A 421 -25.78 40.47 -25.10
C VAL A 421 -25.90 41.69 -24.15
N ALA A 422 -24.87 41.94 -23.32
CA ALA A 422 -24.03 43.17 -23.27
C ALA A 422 -23.12 43.25 -22.02
N GLU A 423 -21.97 43.92 -22.17
CA GLU A 423 -20.94 44.23 -21.15
C GLU A 423 -21.44 45.17 -20.04
N GLU A 424 -21.01 44.94 -18.78
CA GLU A 424 -20.33 45.96 -17.92
C GLU A 424 -19.86 45.35 -16.57
N ALA A 425 -18.82 45.96 -16.01
CA ALA A 425 -18.07 45.53 -14.83
C ALA A 425 -18.76 45.87 -13.49
N VAL A 426 -18.36 45.16 -12.39
CA VAL A 426 -17.91 45.71 -11.07
C VAL A 426 -18.00 44.67 -9.91
N VAL A 427 -16.82 44.37 -9.34
CA VAL A 427 -16.45 44.17 -7.90
C VAL A 427 -17.06 43.02 -7.06
N VAL A 428 -16.23 41.98 -6.89
CA VAL A 428 -15.77 41.24 -5.68
C VAL A 428 -16.61 41.26 -4.40
N GLU A 429 -17.04 40.07 -3.97
CA GLU A 429 -17.02 39.63 -2.56
C GLU A 429 -16.63 38.14 -2.47
N ALA A 430 -15.80 37.80 -1.48
CA ALA A 430 -15.15 36.50 -1.33
C ALA A 430 -16.10 35.40 -0.84
N ALA A 431 -16.12 34.24 -1.52
CA ALA A 431 -16.89 33.06 -1.13
C ALA A 431 -16.04 32.01 -0.39
N PRO A 432 -16.60 31.31 0.62
CA PRO A 432 -15.89 30.41 1.51
C PRO A 432 -15.56 29.06 0.86
N ALA A 433 -14.58 28.37 1.47
CA ALA A 433 -13.99 27.10 1.04
C ALA A 433 -14.99 26.08 0.46
N ALA A 434 -14.72 25.65 -0.77
CA ALA A 434 -15.48 24.60 -1.45
C ALA A 434 -15.28 23.24 -0.76
N LYS A 435 -16.40 22.57 -0.48
CA LYS A 435 -16.47 21.19 0.04
C LYS A 435 -15.82 20.22 -0.95
N ALA A 436 -15.12 19.23 -0.39
CA ALA A 436 -14.50 18.13 -1.13
C ALA A 436 -15.52 17.43 -2.05
N ALA A 437 -15.10 17.16 -3.29
CA ALA A 437 -15.88 16.42 -4.27
C ALA A 437 -16.07 14.95 -3.83
N PRO A 438 -17.22 14.33 -4.14
CA PRO A 438 -17.46 12.92 -3.87
C PRO A 438 -16.54 12.03 -4.74
N PRO A 439 -16.19 10.82 -4.27
CA PRO A 439 -15.34 9.90 -5.02
C PRO A 439 -16.05 9.41 -6.29
N VAL A 440 -15.27 9.31 -7.37
CA VAL A 440 -15.69 8.85 -8.70
C VAL A 440 -15.96 7.34 -8.66
N GLU A 441 -17.04 6.90 -9.31
CA GLU A 441 -17.51 5.50 -9.38
C GLU A 441 -16.54 4.54 -10.13
N GLU A 442 -16.74 3.27 -9.80
CA GLU A 442 -15.86 2.10 -9.83
C GLU A 442 -15.36 1.66 -11.21
N GLY A 443 -14.04 1.42 -11.27
CA GLY A 443 -13.37 0.79 -12.41
C GLY A 443 -11.85 0.94 -12.37
N GLY A 444 -11.21 0.72 -11.22
CA GLY A 444 -9.76 0.88 -11.11
C GLY A 444 -9.18 0.36 -9.79
N TYR A 445 -8.60 -0.83 -9.84
CA TYR A 445 -7.63 -1.44 -8.90
C TYR A 445 -7.95 -1.41 -7.39
N THR A 446 -8.42 -2.56 -6.86
CA THR A 446 -8.80 -2.77 -5.44
C THR A 446 -7.82 -3.66 -4.63
N ALA A 447 -6.65 -4.02 -5.17
CA ALA A 447 -5.67 -4.92 -4.53
C ALA A 447 -4.22 -4.47 -4.81
N PRO A 448 -3.20 -4.92 -4.06
CA PRO A 448 -1.81 -4.68 -4.45
C PRO A 448 -1.48 -5.32 -5.80
N LEU A 449 -0.59 -4.70 -6.57
CA LEU A 449 -0.10 -5.17 -7.88
C LEU A 449 0.72 -6.46 -7.74
N VAL A 450 0.08 -7.56 -7.34
CA VAL A 450 0.72 -8.86 -7.10
C VAL A 450 0.67 -9.69 -8.38
N PHE A 451 1.85 -10.07 -8.85
CA PHE A 451 2.17 -11.11 -9.84
C PHE A 451 1.29 -11.18 -11.10
N ILE A 452 1.79 -10.67 -12.24
CA ILE A 452 1.17 -10.93 -13.54
C ILE A 452 1.91 -12.11 -14.19
N ASN A 453 1.54 -13.35 -13.82
CA ASN A 453 1.93 -14.54 -14.57
C ASN A 453 0.76 -14.95 -15.47
N THR A 454 0.89 -14.71 -16.78
CA THR A 454 -0.14 -15.10 -17.77
C THR A 454 0.17 -16.43 -18.44
N GLY A 455 1.01 -17.27 -17.83
CA GLY A 455 1.29 -18.65 -18.26
C GLY A 455 2.70 -18.87 -18.79
N ALA A 456 3.73 -18.38 -18.09
CA ALA A 456 5.12 -18.73 -18.41
C ALA A 456 5.46 -20.17 -17.95
N SER A 457 6.25 -20.88 -18.75
CA SER A 457 6.81 -22.21 -18.42
C SER A 457 7.80 -22.11 -17.26
N GLU A 458 7.92 -23.17 -16.45
CA GLU A 458 8.95 -23.31 -15.41
C GLU A 458 10.32 -22.84 -15.92
N GLY A 459 10.92 -21.82 -15.27
CA GLY A 459 12.25 -21.29 -15.58
C GLY A 459 12.34 -19.93 -16.28
N SER A 460 11.24 -19.16 -16.42
CA SER A 460 11.30 -17.79 -16.95
C SER A 460 11.97 -16.80 -15.97
N GLU A 461 12.87 -15.94 -16.46
CA GLU A 461 13.52 -14.86 -15.68
C GLU A 461 12.46 -13.92 -15.06
N GLU A 462 12.45 -13.80 -13.73
CA GLU A 462 11.56 -12.90 -12.98
C GLU A 462 12.21 -11.54 -12.76
N LEU A 463 11.43 -10.47 -12.97
CA LEU A 463 11.86 -9.09 -12.78
C LEU A 463 11.42 -8.59 -11.40
N TYR A 464 12.36 -8.05 -10.63
CA TYR A 464 12.13 -7.60 -9.24
C TYR A 464 12.36 -6.09 -9.09
N PRO A 465 11.35 -5.34 -8.64
CA PRO A 465 11.50 -3.94 -8.24
C PRO A 465 11.86 -3.82 -6.76
N ASN A 466 12.59 -2.76 -6.40
CA ASN A 466 12.96 -2.45 -5.02
C ASN A 466 11.83 -1.73 -4.27
N GLY A 467 10.64 -2.33 -4.25
CA GLY A 467 9.49 -1.82 -3.51
C GLY A 467 8.61 -2.92 -2.93
N ILE A 468 8.04 -2.65 -1.77
CA ILE A 468 7.10 -3.56 -1.09
C ILE A 468 5.80 -2.84 -0.73
N ASP A 469 4.73 -3.61 -0.72
CA ASP A 469 3.43 -3.19 -0.28
C ASP A 469 3.43 -2.93 1.22
N GLY A 470 3.02 -1.72 1.62
CA GLY A 470 3.04 -1.24 3.00
C GLY A 470 2.01 -1.90 3.92
N ASN A 471 1.11 -2.73 3.39
CA ASN A 471 0.13 -3.48 4.18
C ASN A 471 0.55 -4.95 4.34
N THR A 472 1.04 -5.56 3.26
CA THR A 472 1.28 -7.01 3.16
C THR A 472 2.75 -7.39 3.25
N GLY A 473 3.67 -6.45 3.07
CA GLY A 473 5.12 -6.70 2.98
C GLY A 473 5.53 -7.47 1.73
N GLN A 474 4.63 -7.66 0.76
CA GLN A 474 4.92 -8.33 -0.51
C GLN A 474 5.60 -7.38 -1.50
N PRO A 475 6.44 -7.88 -2.42
CA PRO A 475 6.97 -7.06 -3.51
C PRO A 475 5.86 -6.40 -4.33
N LEU A 476 6.03 -5.12 -4.68
CA LEU A 476 5.00 -4.31 -5.36
C LEU A 476 4.67 -4.74 -6.79
N LEU A 477 5.52 -5.55 -7.41
CA LEU A 477 5.24 -6.21 -8.68
C LEU A 477 6.26 -7.31 -8.89
N LYS A 478 5.82 -8.48 -9.34
CA LYS A 478 6.67 -9.48 -9.99
C LYS A 478 6.08 -9.73 -11.37
N ILE A 479 6.90 -9.58 -12.40
CA ILE A 479 6.49 -9.81 -13.79
C ILE A 479 7.49 -10.75 -14.44
N ASP A 480 6.99 -11.78 -15.12
CA ASP A 480 7.83 -12.69 -15.88
C ASP A 480 8.30 -12.01 -17.18
N ALA A 481 9.50 -12.38 -17.65
CA ALA A 481 10.08 -11.80 -18.85
C ALA A 481 9.18 -11.91 -20.10
N ALA A 482 8.38 -12.96 -20.25
CA ALA A 482 7.52 -13.13 -21.42
C ALA A 482 6.33 -12.16 -21.39
N THR A 483 5.72 -11.95 -20.22
CA THR A 483 4.69 -10.93 -20.02
C THR A 483 5.27 -9.54 -20.24
N ALA A 484 6.42 -9.21 -19.66
CA ALA A 484 7.07 -7.92 -19.87
C ALA A 484 7.40 -7.66 -21.36
N ALA A 485 7.87 -8.67 -22.10
CA ALA A 485 8.11 -8.56 -23.53
C ALA A 485 6.82 -8.28 -24.32
N ARG A 486 5.71 -8.96 -24.00
CA ARG A 486 4.40 -8.69 -24.63
C ARG A 486 3.92 -7.27 -24.36
N LEU A 487 4.12 -6.78 -23.14
CA LEU A 487 3.77 -5.39 -22.80
C LEU A 487 4.63 -4.40 -23.58
N ALA A 488 5.94 -4.66 -23.72
CA ALA A 488 6.84 -3.86 -24.54
C ALA A 488 6.43 -3.83 -26.02
N GLN A 489 5.98 -4.95 -26.59
CA GLN A 489 5.47 -5.03 -27.97
C GLN A 489 4.12 -4.32 -28.16
N GLY A 490 3.35 -4.18 -27.10
CA GLY A 490 2.06 -3.48 -27.11
C GLY A 490 2.17 -1.95 -27.06
N LEU A 491 3.38 -1.41 -26.94
CA LEU A 491 3.62 0.03 -26.93
C LEU A 491 3.42 0.61 -28.33
N GLU A 492 2.77 1.77 -28.40
CA GLU A 492 2.80 2.61 -29.59
C GLU A 492 4.26 2.94 -29.95
N PRO A 493 4.66 2.91 -31.23
CA PRO A 493 5.99 3.31 -31.64
C PRO A 493 6.32 4.72 -31.14
N GLU A 494 7.51 4.91 -30.57
CA GLU A 494 7.98 6.24 -30.19
C GLU A 494 7.93 7.19 -31.41
N PRO A 495 7.47 8.45 -31.24
CA PRO A 495 7.42 9.41 -32.33
C PRO A 495 8.82 9.62 -32.96
N ASP A 496 8.87 9.84 -34.28
CA ASP A 496 10.15 10.04 -35.00
C ASP A 496 11.00 11.20 -34.42
N GLU A 497 10.35 12.20 -33.83
CA GLU A 497 11.00 13.28 -33.09
C GLU A 497 11.86 12.77 -31.93
N MET A 498 11.35 11.83 -31.13
CA MET A 498 12.09 11.22 -30.01
C MET A 498 13.23 10.32 -30.50
N LYS A 499 13.03 9.59 -31.61
CA LYS A 499 14.09 8.78 -32.22
C LYS A 499 15.28 9.63 -32.65
N ASN A 500 15.00 10.75 -33.33
CA ASN A 500 16.03 11.70 -33.73
C ASN A 500 16.77 12.31 -32.53
N LEU A 501 16.04 12.55 -31.45
CA LEU A 501 16.60 13.09 -30.22
C LEU A 501 17.65 12.16 -29.59
N TYR A 502 17.31 10.87 -29.45
CA TYR A 502 18.22 9.86 -28.91
C TYR A 502 19.48 9.70 -29.77
N LYS A 503 19.31 9.69 -31.09
CA LYS A 503 20.42 9.64 -32.05
C LYS A 503 21.36 10.83 -31.90
N ASN A 504 20.82 12.04 -31.74
CA ASN A 504 21.62 13.25 -31.57
C ASN A 504 22.43 13.21 -30.26
N LYS A 505 21.85 12.76 -29.14
CA LYS A 505 22.57 12.65 -27.86
C LYS A 505 23.68 11.60 -27.94
N GLN A 506 23.48 10.49 -28.65
CA GLN A 506 24.53 9.48 -28.84
C GLN A 506 25.71 10.01 -29.65
N ILE A 507 25.44 10.81 -30.70
CA ILE A 507 26.48 11.49 -31.48
C ILE A 507 27.24 12.48 -30.59
N ASP A 508 26.54 13.29 -29.81
CA ASP A 508 27.14 14.26 -28.88
C ASP A 508 28.04 13.62 -27.82
N ALA A 509 27.57 12.50 -27.23
CA ALA A 509 28.33 11.73 -26.24
C ALA A 509 29.71 11.24 -26.75
N SER A 510 29.88 11.10 -28.07
CA SER A 510 31.17 10.73 -28.68
C SER A 510 32.17 11.89 -28.80
N GLY A 511 31.70 13.14 -28.65
CA GLY A 511 32.47 14.38 -28.82
C GLY A 511 33.14 14.94 -27.57
N GLY A 512 32.92 14.35 -26.39
CA GLY A 512 33.55 14.75 -25.13
C GLY A 512 33.00 16.02 -24.45
N HIS A 513 32.00 16.67 -25.05
CA HIS A 513 31.23 17.76 -24.47
C HIS A 513 29.84 17.23 -24.13
N PHE A 514 29.43 17.33 -22.86
CA PHE A 514 28.26 16.63 -22.33
C PHE A 514 27.09 17.61 -22.18
N GLY A 515 26.25 17.72 -23.21
CA GLY A 515 25.02 18.50 -23.14
C GLY A 515 25.17 20.00 -23.43
N ALA A 516 26.34 20.63 -23.24
CA ALA A 516 26.60 22.01 -23.66
C ALA A 516 27.52 22.10 -24.89
N VAL A 517 27.51 23.24 -25.60
CA VAL A 517 28.44 23.51 -26.71
C VAL A 517 29.89 23.58 -26.24
N ALA A 518 30.84 23.31 -27.13
CA ALA A 518 32.25 23.05 -26.80
C ALA A 518 32.99 24.17 -26.05
N ASP A 519 32.55 25.42 -26.21
CA ASP A 519 33.13 26.63 -25.61
C ASP A 519 32.49 27.02 -24.26
N VAL A 520 31.50 26.26 -23.78
CA VAL A 520 30.82 26.47 -22.51
C VAL A 520 31.31 25.46 -21.47
N ASP A 521 31.90 25.95 -20.38
CA ASP A 521 32.21 25.14 -19.21
C ASP A 521 30.94 24.96 -18.36
N GLN A 522 30.25 23.82 -18.54
CA GLN A 522 29.00 23.53 -17.83
C GLN A 522 29.17 23.53 -16.30
N ASP A 523 30.38 23.37 -15.76
CA ASP A 523 30.59 23.33 -14.31
C ASP A 523 30.62 24.72 -13.67
N LYS A 524 30.63 25.77 -14.49
CA LYS A 524 30.64 27.18 -14.10
C LYS A 524 29.28 27.79 -14.38
N VAL A 525 28.54 28.14 -13.32
CA VAL A 525 27.19 28.74 -13.44
C VAL A 525 27.25 30.05 -14.22
N GLU A 526 28.35 30.79 -14.13
CA GLU A 526 28.59 32.01 -14.90
C GLU A 526 28.69 31.80 -16.42
N GLN A 527 28.97 30.57 -16.89
CA GLN A 527 28.99 30.23 -18.32
C GLN A 527 27.78 29.40 -18.72
N ALA A 528 27.42 28.41 -17.90
CA ALA A 528 26.29 27.52 -18.10
C ALA A 528 24.93 28.23 -17.96
N HIS A 529 24.90 29.35 -17.24
CA HIS A 529 23.72 30.07 -16.81
C HIS A 529 22.73 29.19 -16.01
N TRP A 530 21.69 29.81 -15.46
CA TRP A 530 20.68 29.14 -14.65
C TRP A 530 19.32 29.86 -14.79
N ALA A 531 18.22 29.11 -14.81
CA ALA A 531 16.87 29.69 -14.76
C ALA A 531 15.85 28.82 -14.02
N VAL A 532 14.82 29.47 -13.51
CA VAL A 532 13.60 28.83 -12.98
C VAL A 532 12.63 28.59 -14.12
N VAL A 533 12.04 27.39 -14.20
CA VAL A 533 10.96 27.05 -15.14
C VAL A 533 9.66 26.90 -14.35
N VAL A 534 8.65 27.72 -14.64
CA VAL A 534 7.37 27.73 -13.90
C VAL A 534 6.17 27.72 -14.84
N ASN A 535 5.02 27.23 -14.38
CA ASN A 535 3.78 27.35 -15.15
C ASN A 535 3.33 28.83 -15.17
N ALA A 536 2.90 29.34 -16.32
CA ALA A 536 2.46 30.72 -16.47
C ALA A 536 1.29 31.11 -15.54
N LEU A 537 0.45 30.14 -15.19
CA LEU A 537 -0.69 30.32 -14.28
C LEU A 537 -0.33 30.05 -12.80
N GLU A 538 0.91 29.70 -12.50
CA GLU A 538 1.36 29.45 -11.13
C GLU A 538 1.28 30.71 -10.27
N SER A 539 1.01 30.55 -8.98
CA SER A 539 0.99 31.65 -8.04
C SER A 539 2.36 32.33 -7.98
N VAL A 540 2.39 33.66 -8.08
CA VAL A 540 3.62 34.44 -7.98
C VAL A 540 4.29 34.30 -6.61
N GLU A 541 3.55 33.87 -5.58
CA GLU A 541 4.07 33.61 -4.23
C GLU A 541 5.18 32.56 -4.22
N VAL A 542 5.18 31.61 -5.16
CA VAL A 542 6.25 30.62 -5.29
C VAL A 542 7.58 31.28 -5.69
N LEU A 543 7.54 32.23 -6.63
CA LEU A 543 8.73 33.01 -7.03
C LEU A 543 9.19 33.95 -5.91
N LYS A 544 8.25 34.54 -5.15
CA LYS A 544 8.57 35.35 -3.96
C LYS A 544 9.32 34.54 -2.91
N ALA A 545 8.84 33.33 -2.62
CA ALA A 545 9.47 32.43 -1.65
C ALA A 545 10.88 32.02 -2.09
N LEU A 546 11.09 31.79 -3.40
CA LEU A 546 12.39 31.40 -3.96
C LEU A 546 13.34 32.56 -4.27
N TRP A 547 12.89 33.81 -4.11
CA TRP A 547 13.66 34.99 -4.49
C TRP A 547 15.09 35.05 -3.92
N PRO A 548 15.35 34.63 -2.65
CA PRO A 548 16.71 34.60 -2.13
C PRO A 548 17.67 33.77 -3.00
N LEU A 549 17.21 32.60 -3.47
CA LEU A 549 18.00 31.72 -4.32
C LEU A 549 18.14 32.27 -5.74
N ILE A 550 17.05 32.76 -6.33
CA ILE A 550 17.07 33.37 -7.67
C ILE A 550 18.08 34.51 -7.72
N ARG A 551 18.04 35.42 -6.73
CA ARG A 551 18.96 36.53 -6.59
C ARG A 551 20.41 36.06 -6.45
N HIS A 552 20.66 35.03 -5.66
CA HIS A 552 22.00 34.45 -5.47
C HIS A 552 22.56 33.86 -6.78
N ARG A 553 21.73 33.16 -7.56
CA ARG A 553 22.13 32.64 -8.88
C ARG A 553 22.40 33.75 -9.89
N MET A 554 21.59 34.82 -9.88
CA MET A 554 21.85 36.01 -10.69
C MET A 554 23.21 36.66 -10.37
N GLN A 555 23.57 36.73 -9.09
CA GLN A 555 24.89 37.24 -8.67
C GLN A 555 26.03 36.36 -9.19
N GLN A 556 25.88 35.03 -9.14
CA GLN A 556 26.86 34.10 -9.69
C GLN A 556 26.99 34.21 -11.21
N MET A 557 25.88 34.48 -11.92
CA MET A 557 25.88 34.79 -13.35
C MET A 557 26.39 36.21 -13.69
N GLY A 558 26.79 37.00 -12.69
CA GLY A 558 27.33 38.35 -12.89
C GLY A 558 26.28 39.42 -13.22
N TYR A 559 24.99 39.18 -12.95
CA TYR A 559 23.94 40.15 -13.22
C TYR A 559 24.03 41.34 -12.27
N THR A 560 23.91 42.55 -12.81
CA THR A 560 23.99 43.80 -12.03
C THR A 560 22.63 44.25 -11.51
N LYS A 561 21.56 44.02 -12.27
CA LYS A 561 20.18 44.26 -11.82
C LYS A 561 19.68 43.05 -11.06
N LEU A 562 19.53 43.20 -9.74
CA LEU A 562 19.13 42.12 -8.82
C LEU A 562 17.73 42.32 -8.23
N ASP A 563 17.18 43.53 -8.34
CA ASP A 563 15.90 43.90 -7.75
C ASP A 563 14.79 43.84 -8.82
N PHE A 564 13.83 42.95 -8.60
CA PHE A 564 12.59 42.87 -9.36
C PHE A 564 11.45 42.86 -8.34
N ASP A 565 10.60 43.88 -8.39
CA ASP A 565 9.52 44.05 -7.43
C ASP A 565 8.34 43.09 -7.71
N PHE A 566 7.60 42.78 -6.67
CA PHE A 566 6.36 42.05 -6.74
C PHE A 566 5.21 42.95 -6.30
N GLN A 567 4.18 43.07 -7.13
CA GLN A 567 3.04 43.95 -6.94
C GLN A 567 1.77 43.15 -6.66
N ALA A 568 0.80 43.76 -5.99
CA ALA A 568 -0.50 43.13 -5.73
C ALA A 568 -1.28 42.80 -7.01
N SER A 569 -0.97 43.48 -8.12
CA SER A 569 -1.54 43.24 -9.45
C SER A 569 -0.97 42.02 -10.17
N ASP A 570 0.12 41.43 -9.68
CA ASP A 570 0.73 40.24 -10.28
C ASP A 570 -0.06 38.98 -9.89
N ALA A 571 -1.15 38.71 -10.61
CA ALA A 571 -2.06 37.61 -10.31
C ALA A 571 -1.39 36.22 -10.40
N ASN A 572 -0.34 36.07 -11.21
CA ASN A 572 0.42 34.82 -11.41
C ASN A 572 1.82 35.12 -11.94
N CYS A 573 2.67 34.08 -12.03
CA CYS A 573 4.02 34.17 -12.57
C CYS A 573 4.06 34.74 -13.99
N GLY A 574 3.06 34.45 -14.82
CA GLY A 574 2.95 34.97 -16.18
C GLY A 574 2.78 36.48 -16.22
N ALA A 575 1.84 37.02 -15.43
CA ALA A 575 1.60 38.46 -15.31
C ALA A 575 2.85 39.19 -14.78
N TRP A 576 3.49 38.62 -13.75
CA TRP A 576 4.72 39.16 -13.17
C TRP A 576 5.85 39.24 -14.19
N LEU A 577 6.14 38.15 -14.91
CA LEU A 577 7.22 38.15 -15.90
C LEU A 577 6.91 39.07 -17.09
N ASN A 578 5.65 39.15 -17.52
CA ASN A 578 5.24 40.02 -18.62
C ASN A 578 5.55 41.50 -18.33
N ARG A 579 5.34 41.94 -17.09
CA ARG A 579 5.69 43.30 -16.62
C ARG A 579 7.20 43.54 -16.64
N HIS A 580 7.99 42.56 -16.21
CA HIS A 580 9.45 42.66 -16.16
C HIS A 580 10.17 42.44 -17.50
N SER A 581 9.45 42.00 -18.53
CA SER A 581 9.98 41.71 -19.87
C SER A 581 9.53 42.70 -20.95
N ASP A 582 8.91 43.84 -20.58
CA ASP A 582 8.30 44.80 -21.54
C ASP A 582 7.34 44.10 -22.50
N GLY A 583 6.37 43.36 -21.94
CA GLY A 583 5.39 42.64 -22.76
C GLY A 583 5.97 41.43 -23.50
N GLY A 584 7.06 40.84 -23.00
CA GLY A 584 7.78 39.75 -23.66
C GLY A 584 8.79 40.17 -24.75
N LYS A 585 9.00 41.48 -24.96
CA LYS A 585 10.01 41.97 -25.92
C LYS A 585 11.45 41.71 -25.46
N LYS A 586 11.68 41.70 -24.15
CA LYS A 586 12.96 41.35 -23.52
C LYS A 586 12.94 39.89 -23.09
N THR A 587 14.01 39.18 -23.40
CA THR A 587 14.20 37.75 -23.16
C THR A 587 15.62 37.51 -22.64
N LEU A 588 15.89 36.30 -22.14
CA LEU A 588 17.25 35.92 -21.75
C LEU A 588 18.24 35.92 -22.93
N ALA A 589 17.75 35.81 -24.18
CA ALA A 589 18.59 35.83 -25.37
C ALA A 589 19.01 37.25 -25.79
N ASN A 590 18.09 38.22 -25.72
CA ASN A 590 18.32 39.57 -26.27
C ASN A 590 18.58 40.66 -25.23
N ALA A 591 18.29 40.41 -23.95
CA ALA A 591 18.52 41.34 -22.85
C ALA A 591 18.95 40.60 -21.56
N PRO A 592 20.00 39.76 -21.62
CA PRO A 592 20.48 39.01 -20.45
C PRO A 592 20.85 39.97 -19.32
N GLY A 593 20.41 39.66 -18.10
CA GLY A 593 20.63 40.52 -16.92
C GLY A 593 19.65 41.68 -16.76
N GLU A 594 18.87 42.04 -17.79
CA GLU A 594 17.81 43.07 -17.64
C GLU A 594 16.46 42.49 -17.21
N VAL A 595 16.25 41.19 -17.49
CA VAL A 595 15.07 40.39 -17.13
C VAL A 595 15.46 39.32 -16.09
N PRO A 596 14.52 38.87 -15.24
CA PRO A 596 14.84 37.83 -14.26
C PRO A 596 15.01 36.48 -14.98
N PRO A 597 15.84 35.56 -14.48
CA PRO A 597 16.07 34.24 -15.07
C PRO A 597 14.89 33.29 -14.80
N VAL A 598 13.72 33.62 -15.34
CA VAL A 598 12.48 32.86 -15.21
C VAL A 598 11.93 32.59 -16.60
N LEU A 599 11.63 31.33 -16.88
CA LEU A 599 11.04 30.85 -18.12
C LEU A 599 9.64 30.28 -17.83
N LEU A 600 8.66 30.69 -18.63
CA LEU A 600 7.28 30.25 -18.45
C LEU A 600 6.98 29.03 -19.31
N VAL A 601 6.19 28.11 -18.79
CA VAL A 601 5.52 27.03 -19.54
C VAL A 601 4.04 27.36 -19.60
N ARG A 602 3.46 27.33 -20.80
CA ARG A 602 2.01 27.52 -20.98
C ARG A 602 1.27 26.21 -20.69
N PRO A 603 0.01 26.25 -20.23
CA PRO A 603 -0.79 25.05 -20.02
C PRO A 603 -0.81 24.14 -21.26
N GLY A 604 -0.45 22.86 -21.08
CA GLY A 604 -0.41 21.87 -22.15
C GLY A 604 0.76 21.99 -23.15
N GLU A 605 1.69 22.93 -22.94
CA GLU A 605 2.83 23.13 -23.83
C GLU A 605 3.85 21.98 -23.71
N ARG A 606 4.19 21.36 -24.84
CA ARG A 606 5.24 20.32 -24.93
C ARG A 606 6.63 20.93 -25.01
N VAL A 607 7.68 20.16 -24.67
CA VAL A 607 9.07 20.64 -24.64
C VAL A 607 9.51 21.24 -25.99
N ASN A 608 9.22 20.58 -27.12
CA ASN A 608 9.60 21.09 -28.44
C ASN A 608 8.97 22.45 -28.76
N ALA A 609 7.69 22.62 -28.45
CA ALA A 609 6.99 23.89 -28.65
C ALA A 609 7.51 24.98 -27.69
N TRP A 610 7.81 24.60 -26.46
CA TRP A 610 8.40 25.49 -25.45
C TRP A 610 9.80 25.98 -25.87
N LEU A 611 10.70 25.07 -26.26
CA LEU A 611 12.04 25.38 -26.75
C LEU A 611 11.98 26.30 -27.98
N ALA A 612 11.11 25.97 -28.95
CA ALA A 612 10.94 26.77 -30.16
C ALA A 612 10.46 28.19 -29.85
N ARG A 613 9.54 28.37 -28.90
CA ARG A 613 9.09 29.68 -28.42
C ARG A 613 10.22 30.48 -27.75
N HIS A 614 11.18 29.79 -27.15
CA HIS A 614 12.38 30.38 -26.58
C HIS A 614 13.56 30.50 -27.58
N GLY A 615 13.35 30.19 -28.87
CA GLY A 615 14.32 30.41 -29.94
C GLY A 615 15.40 29.33 -30.07
N VAL A 616 15.19 28.18 -29.43
CA VAL A 616 16.13 27.05 -29.43
C VAL A 616 15.41 25.75 -29.84
N ALA A 617 16.19 24.69 -30.06
CA ALA A 617 15.71 23.34 -30.31
C ALA A 617 16.54 22.36 -29.49
N GLN A 618 16.14 21.10 -29.44
CA GLN A 618 16.91 20.08 -28.75
C GLN A 618 18.28 19.85 -29.42
N GLY A 619 19.31 19.70 -28.61
CA GLY A 619 20.71 19.55 -29.03
C GLY A 619 21.67 20.13 -27.99
N PRO A 620 22.98 20.18 -28.28
CA PRO A 620 23.96 20.80 -27.39
C PRO A 620 23.54 22.24 -27.03
N VAL A 621 23.53 22.52 -25.73
CA VAL A 621 23.00 23.76 -25.16
C VAL A 621 24.02 24.88 -25.30
N ASP A 622 23.60 25.94 -25.99
CA ASP A 622 24.22 27.27 -25.92
C ASP A 622 23.37 28.14 -24.97
N PRO A 623 23.81 28.38 -23.73
CA PRO A 623 23.07 29.13 -22.72
C PRO A 623 22.76 30.58 -23.10
N THR A 624 23.45 31.14 -24.09
CA THR A 624 23.26 32.52 -24.54
C THR A 624 22.08 32.66 -25.49
N ARG A 625 21.56 31.56 -26.04
CA ARG A 625 20.43 31.56 -26.99
C ARG A 625 19.05 31.62 -26.35
N GLY A 626 18.97 31.78 -25.02
CA GLY A 626 17.74 32.09 -24.30
C GLY A 626 17.24 30.99 -23.37
N VAL A 627 17.81 29.78 -23.42
CA VAL A 627 17.54 28.70 -22.47
C VAL A 627 18.86 28.27 -21.82
N PRO A 628 19.08 28.61 -20.53
CA PRO A 628 20.26 28.19 -19.77
C PRO A 628 20.43 26.68 -19.68
N PHE A 629 21.64 26.20 -19.39
CA PHE A 629 21.92 24.77 -19.17
C PHE A 629 21.29 24.24 -17.88
N TYR A 630 21.35 25.00 -16.79
CA TYR A 630 20.72 24.61 -15.53
C TYR A 630 19.28 25.12 -15.44
N LEU A 631 18.32 24.19 -15.33
CA LEU A 631 16.89 24.49 -15.27
C LEU A 631 16.28 23.94 -13.99
N MET A 632 15.76 24.82 -13.13
CA MET A 632 15.01 24.40 -11.94
C MET A 632 13.50 24.50 -12.20
N ILE A 633 12.84 23.35 -12.40
CA ILE A 633 11.40 23.27 -12.54
C ILE A 633 10.73 23.47 -11.19
N VAL A 634 9.84 24.45 -11.11
CA VAL A 634 9.06 24.74 -9.90
C VAL A 634 7.58 24.67 -10.24
N ALA A 635 7.02 23.47 -10.13
CA ALA A 635 5.61 23.18 -10.39
C ALA A 635 5.24 21.79 -9.88
N ARG A 636 3.94 21.61 -9.61
CA ARG A 636 3.36 20.28 -9.36
C ARG A 636 3.60 19.37 -10.58
N PRO A 637 3.87 18.07 -10.37
CA PRO A 637 4.18 17.13 -11.46
C PRO A 637 2.97 16.68 -12.29
N GLY A 638 1.76 17.11 -11.90
CA GLY A 638 0.52 16.79 -12.60
C GLY A 638 -0.68 17.55 -12.05
N PRO A 639 -1.85 17.35 -12.66
CA PRO A 639 -3.09 17.99 -12.24
C PRO A 639 -3.64 17.37 -10.95
N LEU A 640 -4.28 18.19 -10.09
CA LEU A 640 -5.05 17.74 -8.92
C LEU A 640 -6.50 17.38 -9.26
N SER A 641 -7.01 17.87 -10.39
CA SER A 641 -8.36 17.62 -10.89
C SER A 641 -8.37 17.69 -12.42
N ALA A 642 -9.42 17.20 -13.07
CA ALA A 642 -9.49 17.13 -14.54
C ALA A 642 -9.32 18.51 -15.23
N ASP A 643 -9.78 19.59 -14.61
CA ASP A 643 -9.72 20.94 -15.16
C ASP A 643 -8.48 21.75 -14.71
N ASP A 644 -7.64 21.16 -13.86
CA ASP A 644 -6.44 21.81 -13.35
C ASP A 644 -5.42 22.02 -14.48
N LYS A 645 -4.92 23.25 -14.62
CA LYS A 645 -3.96 23.66 -15.65
C LYS A 645 -2.63 24.13 -15.08
N VAL A 646 -2.47 24.12 -13.75
CA VAL A 646 -1.33 24.73 -13.04
C VAL A 646 -0.32 23.66 -12.65
N PHE A 647 0.30 23.02 -13.63
CA PHE A 647 1.29 21.97 -13.42
C PHE A 647 2.30 21.91 -14.56
N ILE A 648 3.43 21.21 -14.33
CA ILE A 648 4.40 20.84 -15.38
C ILE A 648 4.60 19.32 -15.26
N PRO A 649 4.17 18.52 -16.26
CA PRO A 649 4.24 17.06 -16.22
C PRO A 649 5.65 16.52 -15.92
N LEU A 650 5.75 15.32 -15.34
CA LEU A 650 7.02 14.60 -15.22
C LEU A 650 7.69 14.36 -16.58
N ASN A 651 6.92 14.05 -17.62
CA ASN A 651 7.45 13.87 -18.98
C ASN A 651 8.17 15.12 -19.50
N PHE A 652 7.75 16.32 -19.12
CA PHE A 652 8.43 17.56 -19.50
C PHE A 652 9.85 17.61 -18.93
N GLN A 653 10.04 17.09 -17.70
CA GLN A 653 11.36 16.97 -17.09
C GLN A 653 12.19 15.89 -17.81
N TYR A 654 11.64 14.70 -18.02
CA TYR A 654 12.35 13.58 -18.68
C TYR A 654 12.85 13.93 -20.09
N GLU A 655 12.08 14.71 -20.85
CA GLU A 655 12.48 15.17 -22.18
C GLU A 655 13.58 16.24 -22.14
N LEU A 656 13.57 17.13 -21.14
CA LEU A 656 14.61 18.15 -20.96
C LEU A 656 15.92 17.59 -20.42
N ASP A 657 15.85 16.62 -19.51
CA ASP A 657 17.02 15.98 -18.90
C ASP A 657 17.99 15.40 -19.94
N ILE A 658 17.53 15.11 -21.15
CA ILE A 658 18.39 14.59 -22.23
C ILE A 658 19.55 15.53 -22.56
N PHE A 659 19.37 16.86 -22.53
CA PHE A 659 20.44 17.84 -22.85
C PHE A 659 20.69 18.89 -21.76
N TRP A 660 19.77 19.08 -20.82
CA TRP A 660 19.86 20.09 -19.78
C TRP A 660 20.14 19.47 -18.40
N GLY A 661 20.79 20.22 -17.52
CA GLY A 661 20.88 19.88 -16.10
C GLY A 661 19.60 20.31 -15.39
N VAL A 662 18.60 19.42 -15.31
CA VAL A 662 17.30 19.75 -14.73
C VAL A 662 17.20 19.29 -13.28
N GLY A 663 16.68 20.17 -12.43
CA GLY A 663 16.22 19.81 -11.09
C GLY A 663 14.77 20.20 -10.91
N ARG A 664 13.99 19.45 -10.12
CA ARG A 664 12.62 19.81 -9.75
C ARG A 664 12.53 20.18 -8.28
N LEU A 665 11.89 21.29 -7.97
CA LEU A 665 11.62 21.72 -6.61
C LEU A 665 10.11 21.86 -6.40
N ILE A 666 9.57 21.01 -5.53
CA ILE A 666 8.17 21.07 -5.11
C ILE A 666 8.09 20.68 -3.63
N PHE A 667 7.38 21.50 -2.86
CA PHE A 667 6.96 21.20 -1.49
C PHE A 667 5.45 21.22 -1.43
N SER A 668 4.84 20.09 -1.10
CA SER A 668 3.39 19.93 -1.13
C SER A 668 2.85 19.19 0.08
N ASP A 669 1.65 19.53 0.53
CA ASP A 669 0.92 18.78 1.57
C ASP A 669 0.26 17.50 1.03
N ALA A 670 -0.52 16.82 1.88
CA ALA A 670 -1.23 15.59 1.53
C ALA A 670 -2.29 15.77 0.41
N THR A 671 -2.71 17.01 0.14
CA THR A 671 -3.67 17.36 -0.91
C THR A 671 -2.98 17.81 -2.20
N GLY A 672 -1.65 17.83 -2.22
CA GLY A 672 -0.85 18.29 -3.35
C GLY A 672 -0.68 19.81 -3.44
N GLN A 673 -1.16 20.57 -2.45
CA GLN A 673 -1.05 22.03 -2.43
C GLN A 673 0.31 22.50 -1.92
N HIS A 674 0.77 23.64 -2.45
CA HIS A 674 2.10 24.19 -2.15
C HIS A 674 2.27 24.56 -0.66
N ARG A 675 3.41 24.17 -0.07
CA ARG A 675 3.87 24.68 1.23
C ARG A 675 4.89 25.79 1.03
N LEU A 676 4.43 27.03 0.92
CA LEU A 676 5.28 28.18 0.52
C LEU A 676 6.47 28.43 1.46
N ASP A 677 6.29 28.23 2.76
CA ASP A 677 7.36 28.40 3.76
C ASP A 677 8.53 27.43 3.56
N ASP A 678 8.26 26.24 3.01
CA ASP A 678 9.30 25.25 2.72
C ASP A 678 10.19 25.69 1.54
N TYR A 679 9.62 26.34 0.52
CA TYR A 679 10.40 26.90 -0.59
C TYR A 679 11.35 27.98 -0.10
N LYS A 680 10.84 28.88 0.76
CA LYS A 680 11.65 29.92 1.39
C LYS A 680 12.76 29.32 2.24
N THR A 681 12.42 28.34 3.08
CA THR A 681 13.38 27.65 3.95
C THR A 681 14.49 26.99 3.14
N TYR A 682 14.13 26.28 2.06
CA TYR A 682 15.11 25.67 1.15
C TYR A 682 16.02 26.72 0.51
N ALA A 683 15.44 27.77 -0.08
CA ALA A 683 16.19 28.83 -0.75
C ALA A 683 17.18 29.52 0.19
N GLU A 684 16.74 29.92 1.39
CA GLU A 684 17.58 30.56 2.39
C GLU A 684 18.71 29.65 2.87
N ARG A 685 18.44 28.36 3.07
CA ARG A 685 19.45 27.37 3.49
C ARG A 685 20.51 27.12 2.42
N VAL A 686 20.11 26.94 1.16
CA VAL A 686 21.07 26.77 0.06
C VAL A 686 21.97 27.99 -0.07
N VAL A 687 21.40 29.20 -0.03
CA VAL A 687 22.17 30.45 -0.11
C VAL A 687 23.12 30.59 1.08
N ALA A 688 22.63 30.36 2.30
CA ALA A 688 23.46 30.40 3.50
C ALA A 688 24.60 29.38 3.44
N TRP A 689 24.33 28.18 2.93
CA TRP A 689 25.32 27.13 2.76
C TRP A 689 26.39 27.50 1.73
N GLU A 690 26.03 28.08 0.59
CA GLU A 690 27.02 28.45 -0.43
C GLU A 690 27.85 29.69 -0.06
N GLN A 691 27.31 30.58 0.78
CA GLN A 691 28.01 31.79 1.20
C GLN A 691 28.92 31.59 2.41
N ARG A 692 28.78 30.49 3.15
CA ARG A 692 29.57 30.24 4.37
C ARG A 692 31.02 29.86 4.04
N LYS A 693 31.96 30.43 4.79
CA LYS A 693 33.40 30.16 4.62
C LYS A 693 33.84 28.82 5.22
N ASP A 694 33.11 28.32 6.22
CA ASP A 694 33.39 27.08 6.92
C ASP A 694 32.55 25.90 6.38
N ALA A 695 32.10 25.99 5.11
CA ALA A 695 31.23 25.01 4.44
C ALA A 695 31.75 23.57 4.60
N ALA A 696 32.94 23.35 4.06
CA ALA A 696 33.60 22.05 4.02
C ALA A 696 33.95 21.48 5.40
N SER A 697 34.18 22.32 6.42
CA SER A 697 34.57 21.84 7.74
C SER A 697 33.40 21.29 8.57
N ARG A 698 32.14 21.54 8.15
CA ARG A 698 30.94 20.99 8.81
C ARG A 698 30.36 19.76 8.17
N LEU A 699 30.74 19.46 6.93
CA LEU A 699 30.52 18.13 6.39
C LEU A 699 31.59 17.19 6.93
N LYS A 700 31.19 15.94 7.15
CA LYS A 700 32.12 14.84 7.24
C LYS A 700 32.45 14.41 5.82
N LYS A 701 33.74 14.42 5.48
CA LYS A 701 34.24 14.04 4.15
C LYS A 701 34.13 12.52 3.95
N GLU A 702 32.90 12.05 3.82
CA GLU A 702 32.56 10.64 3.70
C GLU A 702 31.36 10.39 2.79
N ILE A 703 31.30 9.17 2.26
CA ILE A 703 30.08 8.58 1.72
C ILE A 703 29.51 7.63 2.76
N ALA A 704 28.26 7.84 3.15
CA ALA A 704 27.51 6.89 3.97
C ALA A 704 26.66 5.99 3.06
N PHE A 705 26.93 4.69 3.10
CA PHE A 705 26.16 3.66 2.41
C PHE A 705 25.18 3.00 3.36
N PHE A 706 23.91 2.96 3.01
CA PHE A 706 22.85 2.31 3.76
C PHE A 706 22.12 1.32 2.84
N GLY A 707 22.31 0.02 3.07
CA GLY A 707 21.77 -1.02 2.20
C GLY A 707 21.07 -2.12 2.97
N THR A 708 19.76 -2.29 2.79
CA THR A 708 19.08 -3.47 3.35
C THR A 708 19.43 -4.71 2.54
N ARG A 709 19.47 -5.87 3.21
CA ARG A 709 19.66 -7.18 2.58
C ARG A 709 18.82 -8.19 3.34
N HIS A 710 17.59 -8.37 2.90
CA HIS A 710 16.63 -9.25 3.53
C HIS A 710 16.82 -10.69 3.06
N GLU A 711 16.63 -11.66 3.96
CA GLU A 711 16.72 -13.07 3.58
C GLU A 711 15.62 -13.40 2.56
N GLU A 712 16.01 -14.02 1.46
CA GLU A 712 15.10 -14.53 0.40
C GLU A 712 14.28 -13.47 -0.34
N ASP A 713 14.59 -12.19 -0.16
CA ASP A 713 14.16 -11.15 -1.06
C ASP A 713 15.25 -10.84 -2.08
N THR A 714 15.03 -11.31 -3.30
CA THR A 714 15.94 -11.11 -4.43
C THR A 714 16.27 -9.64 -4.66
N SER A 715 15.33 -8.73 -4.44
CA SER A 715 15.51 -7.30 -4.73
C SER A 715 16.57 -6.67 -3.84
N THR A 716 16.49 -6.87 -2.52
CA THR A 716 17.47 -6.33 -1.58
C THR A 716 18.76 -7.15 -1.55
N ILE A 717 18.71 -8.46 -1.82
CA ILE A 717 19.93 -9.26 -2.05
C ILE A 717 20.74 -8.68 -3.19
N ARG A 718 20.10 -8.44 -4.34
CA ARG A 718 20.78 -7.89 -5.52
C ARG A 718 21.23 -6.46 -5.30
N SER A 719 20.42 -5.56 -4.72
CA SER A 719 20.88 -4.20 -4.45
C SER A 719 22.01 -4.14 -3.42
N ALA A 720 22.05 -5.05 -2.44
CA ALA A 720 23.16 -5.15 -1.51
C ALA A 720 24.44 -5.67 -2.18
N ASP A 721 24.34 -6.82 -2.85
CA ASP A 721 25.50 -7.58 -3.34
C ASP A 721 26.01 -7.05 -4.69
N GLU A 722 25.13 -6.54 -5.56
CA GLU A 722 25.43 -6.10 -6.93
C GLU A 722 25.47 -4.57 -7.10
N LEU A 723 25.01 -3.78 -6.11
CA LEU A 723 25.07 -2.32 -6.13
C LEU A 723 25.89 -1.73 -4.96
N ILE A 724 25.48 -1.94 -3.70
CA ILE A 724 26.15 -1.31 -2.54
C ILE A 724 27.57 -1.82 -2.35
N VAL A 725 27.78 -3.14 -2.29
CA VAL A 725 29.12 -3.73 -2.10
C VAL A 725 30.11 -3.22 -3.18
N PRO A 726 29.75 -3.22 -4.48
CA PRO A 726 30.59 -2.66 -5.53
C PRO A 726 30.90 -1.17 -5.40
N LEU A 727 29.93 -0.37 -4.94
CA LEU A 727 30.15 1.07 -4.71
C LEU A 727 31.06 1.31 -3.51
N VAL A 728 30.96 0.50 -2.46
CA VAL A 728 31.88 0.53 -1.32
C VAL A 728 33.29 0.16 -1.76
N GLU A 729 33.46 -0.89 -2.57
CA GLU A 729 34.76 -1.27 -3.15
C GLU A 729 35.37 -0.15 -4.01
N TRP A 730 34.55 0.45 -4.87
CA TRP A 730 34.95 1.60 -5.69
C TRP A 730 35.33 2.81 -4.83
N SER A 731 34.60 3.11 -3.76
CA SER A 731 34.95 4.24 -2.88
C SER A 731 36.32 4.10 -2.21
N LYS A 732 36.82 2.86 -2.07
CA LYS A 732 38.14 2.56 -1.48
C LYS A 732 39.28 2.56 -2.50
N THR A 733 38.99 2.23 -3.76
CA THR A 733 40.02 1.91 -4.77
C THR A 733 39.95 2.81 -6.01
N GLY A 734 38.81 3.43 -6.25
CA GLY A 734 38.55 4.31 -7.37
C GLY A 734 39.38 5.58 -7.28
N LYS A 735 40.05 5.92 -8.39
CA LYS A 735 40.98 7.05 -8.50
C LYS A 735 40.41 8.34 -7.89
N ILE A 736 39.19 8.73 -8.24
CA ILE A 736 38.55 9.97 -7.78
C ILE A 736 38.34 9.95 -6.26
N ALA A 737 37.78 8.87 -5.71
CA ALA A 737 37.48 8.76 -4.28
C ALA A 737 38.77 8.78 -3.44
N VAL A 738 39.80 8.07 -3.90
CA VAL A 738 41.13 8.04 -3.28
C VAL A 738 41.81 9.41 -3.35
N GLU A 739 41.83 10.06 -4.52
CA GLU A 739 42.43 11.40 -4.70
C GLU A 739 41.74 12.46 -3.83
N LYS A 740 40.42 12.33 -3.63
CA LYS A 740 39.66 13.23 -2.75
C LYS A 740 39.81 12.87 -1.27
N GLY A 741 40.31 11.68 -0.92
CA GLY A 741 40.50 11.24 0.47
C GLY A 741 39.17 11.12 1.23
N VAL A 742 38.15 10.55 0.57
CA VAL A 742 36.80 10.42 1.13
C VAL A 742 36.70 9.13 1.94
N ALA A 743 36.25 9.23 3.20
CA ALA A 743 36.00 8.06 4.04
C ALA A 743 34.67 7.38 3.68
N GLN A 744 34.44 6.18 4.23
CA GLN A 744 33.20 5.45 4.04
C GLN A 744 32.63 4.99 5.38
N THR A 745 31.33 5.20 5.56
CA THR A 745 30.53 4.58 6.63
C THR A 745 29.54 3.63 5.96
N VAL A 746 29.44 2.39 6.43
CA VAL A 746 28.63 1.35 5.78
C VAL A 746 27.69 0.73 6.81
N TYR A 747 26.40 0.78 6.51
CA TYR A 747 25.33 0.07 7.21
C TYR A 747 24.70 -0.89 6.20
N LEU A 748 25.17 -2.14 6.18
CA LEU A 748 24.72 -3.16 5.22
C LEU A 748 24.01 -4.31 5.94
N ALA A 749 23.01 -4.89 5.29
CA ALA A 749 22.25 -6.03 5.81
C ALA A 749 21.66 -5.72 7.20
N GLU A 750 21.95 -6.54 8.21
CA GLU A 750 21.46 -6.37 9.59
C GLU A 750 21.85 -5.03 10.24
N GLN A 751 22.86 -4.33 9.69
CA GLN A 751 23.27 -3.02 10.20
C GLN A 751 22.42 -1.87 9.66
N ALA A 752 21.66 -2.06 8.58
CA ALA A 752 20.80 -1.06 7.96
C ALA A 752 19.49 -0.86 8.74
N THR A 753 19.58 -0.73 10.06
CA THR A 753 18.42 -0.52 10.94
C THR A 753 17.99 0.94 10.95
N ARG A 754 16.74 1.17 11.32
CA ARG A 754 16.15 2.48 11.55
C ARG A 754 16.95 3.29 12.55
N SER A 755 17.34 2.66 13.66
CA SER A 755 18.17 3.33 14.67
C SER A 755 19.50 3.82 14.11
N ASN A 756 20.15 3.05 13.22
CA ASN A 756 21.40 3.48 12.60
C ASN A 756 21.19 4.57 11.54
N LEU A 757 20.09 4.54 10.79
CA LEU A 757 19.70 5.62 9.89
C LEU A 757 19.43 6.92 10.66
N GLU A 758 18.68 6.86 11.77
CA GLU A 758 18.43 8.01 12.65
C GLU A 758 19.74 8.58 13.24
N LYS A 759 20.67 7.73 13.68
CA LYS A 759 22.01 8.16 14.14
C LYS A 759 22.78 8.87 13.04
N LEU A 760 22.72 8.36 11.80
CA LEU A 760 23.38 8.98 10.66
C LEU A 760 22.81 10.38 10.38
N LEU A 761 21.48 10.50 10.41
CA LEU A 761 20.75 11.75 10.15
C LEU A 761 20.79 12.75 11.32
N THR A 762 21.33 12.36 12.48
CA THR A 762 21.48 13.21 13.67
C THR A 762 22.94 13.37 14.10
N ALA A 763 23.89 12.95 13.27
CA ALA A 763 25.31 13.07 13.54
C ALA A 763 25.75 14.55 13.66
N ASP A 764 26.76 14.82 14.49
CA ASP A 764 27.31 16.17 14.66
C ASP A 764 27.76 16.81 13.34
N LYS A 765 28.21 15.99 12.40
CA LYS A 765 28.50 16.37 11.02
C LYS A 765 27.79 15.40 10.07
N ALA A 766 26.98 15.93 9.16
CA ALA A 766 26.36 15.16 8.10
C ALA A 766 27.45 14.56 7.18
N PRO A 767 27.26 13.35 6.64
CA PRO A 767 28.09 12.85 5.54
C PRO A 767 27.93 13.77 4.32
N ALA A 768 28.98 13.91 3.51
CA ALA A 768 28.89 14.67 2.27
C ALA A 768 27.91 14.01 1.28
N LEU A 769 27.91 12.68 1.24
CA LEU A 769 26.99 11.89 0.41
C LEU A 769 26.31 10.81 1.25
N LEU A 770 25.00 10.68 1.08
CA LEU A 770 24.22 9.54 1.56
C LEU A 770 23.74 8.73 0.36
N PHE A 771 24.13 7.46 0.26
CA PHE A 771 23.62 6.54 -0.74
C PHE A 771 22.81 5.43 -0.05
N THR A 772 21.52 5.37 -0.33
CA THR A 772 20.63 4.33 0.21
C THR A 772 20.23 3.37 -0.91
N ALA A 773 20.16 2.08 -0.59
CA ALA A 773 19.53 1.06 -1.44
C ALA A 773 18.68 0.14 -0.58
N SER A 774 17.36 0.32 -0.65
CA SER A 774 16.40 -0.48 0.11
C SER A 774 15.07 -0.59 -0.63
N HIS A 775 14.09 -1.23 -0.01
CA HIS A 775 12.73 -1.14 -0.51
C HIS A 775 12.13 0.23 -0.23
N GLY A 776 11.38 0.75 -1.21
CA GLY A 776 10.43 1.84 -1.01
C GLY A 776 9.03 1.31 -0.71
N ILE A 777 8.34 1.90 0.25
CA ILE A 777 6.95 1.58 0.55
C ILE A 777 6.05 2.00 -0.60
N GLY A 778 5.19 1.09 -1.05
CA GLY A 778 4.03 1.40 -1.87
C GLY A 778 2.74 1.12 -1.13
N LEU A 779 1.80 2.05 -1.19
CA LEU A 779 0.48 1.92 -0.56
C LEU A 779 -0.61 1.86 -1.64
N PRO A 780 -1.73 1.17 -1.39
CA PRO A 780 -2.84 1.12 -2.33
C PRO A 780 -3.57 2.46 -2.39
N LEU A 781 -4.26 2.72 -3.51
CA LEU A 781 -5.01 3.97 -3.73
C LEU A 781 -6.04 4.27 -2.63
N SER A 782 -6.58 3.23 -1.99
CA SER A 782 -7.53 3.33 -0.87
C SER A 782 -6.88 3.78 0.45
N ASP A 783 -5.55 3.80 0.55
CA ASP A 783 -4.86 4.19 1.78
C ASP A 783 -4.74 5.71 1.89
N SER A 784 -5.39 6.27 2.92
CA SER A 784 -5.32 7.69 3.28
C SER A 784 -3.90 8.24 3.50
N LYS A 785 -2.91 7.38 3.78
CA LYS A 785 -1.51 7.76 4.04
C LYS A 785 -0.64 7.73 2.79
N LEU A 786 -1.17 7.30 1.64
CA LEU A 786 -0.41 7.12 0.40
C LEU A 786 0.48 8.33 0.07
N VAL A 787 -0.10 9.53 -0.04
CA VAL A 787 0.66 10.74 -0.42
C VAL A 787 1.76 11.07 0.60
N MET A 788 1.57 10.70 1.86
CA MET A 788 2.52 11.02 2.93
C MET A 788 3.64 10.01 3.06
N HIS A 789 3.39 8.73 2.77
CA HIS A 789 4.32 7.61 3.06
C HIS A 789 4.84 6.87 1.84
N GLN A 790 4.27 7.08 0.64
CA GLN A 790 4.78 6.48 -0.59
C GLN A 790 6.26 6.82 -0.79
N GLY A 791 7.09 5.80 -1.04
CA GLY A 791 8.53 5.94 -1.21
C GLY A 791 9.34 6.04 0.08
N ALA A 792 8.72 5.86 1.25
CA ALA A 792 9.44 5.73 2.52
C ALA A 792 10.43 4.55 2.49
N LEU A 793 11.58 4.71 3.14
CA LEU A 793 12.66 3.73 3.09
C LEU A 793 12.44 2.62 4.11
N VAL A 794 12.33 1.38 3.65
CA VAL A 794 12.27 0.20 4.50
C VAL A 794 13.65 -0.07 5.08
N THR A 795 13.70 -0.44 6.35
CA THR A 795 14.94 -0.73 7.10
C THR A 795 15.09 -2.23 7.36
N ALA A 796 16.26 -2.63 7.85
CA ALA A 796 16.55 -4.02 8.23
C ALA A 796 15.73 -4.51 9.44
N ASP A 797 14.97 -3.62 10.10
CA ASP A 797 14.01 -3.99 11.15
C ASP A 797 12.83 -4.76 10.56
N PHE A 798 12.52 -4.59 9.27
CA PHE A 798 11.69 -5.54 8.56
C PHE A 798 12.46 -6.86 8.39
N GLY A 799 11.86 -7.99 8.76
CA GLY A 799 12.50 -9.31 8.64
C GLY A 799 12.66 -9.83 7.20
N GLY A 800 12.13 -9.11 6.19
CA GLY A 800 12.15 -9.52 4.79
C GLY A 800 10.92 -10.31 4.33
N PHE A 801 10.02 -10.63 5.25
CA PHE A 801 8.83 -11.43 5.00
C PHE A 801 7.72 -11.12 6.02
N GLY A 802 6.48 -11.41 5.66
CA GLY A 802 5.30 -11.19 6.49
C GLY A 802 4.84 -9.72 6.51
N SER A 803 3.88 -9.43 7.39
CA SER A 803 3.30 -8.09 7.52
C SER A 803 4.36 -7.07 7.90
N ILE A 804 4.39 -5.95 7.17
CA ILE A 804 5.26 -4.84 7.49
C ILE A 804 4.57 -3.87 8.46
N LYS A 805 5.32 -3.33 9.43
CA LYS A 805 4.83 -2.41 10.46
C LYS A 805 5.39 -1.02 10.22
N ARG A 806 4.69 0.00 10.71
CA ARG A 806 5.11 1.41 10.59
C ARG A 806 6.53 1.67 11.10
N ASP A 807 6.96 0.95 12.13
CA ASP A 807 8.30 1.09 12.72
C ASP A 807 9.42 0.56 11.81
N HIS A 808 9.09 -0.27 10.81
CA HIS A 808 10.06 -0.87 9.88
C HIS A 808 10.46 0.03 8.71
N TRP A 809 9.90 1.24 8.60
CA TRP A 809 10.27 2.18 7.54
C TRP A 809 10.40 3.61 8.05
N MET A 810 11.19 4.42 7.35
CA MET A 810 11.40 5.83 7.61
C MET A 810 10.72 6.69 6.54
N ALA A 811 9.71 7.46 6.96
CA ALA A 811 8.99 8.44 6.16
C ALA A 811 9.45 9.87 6.49
N GLY A 812 8.96 10.87 5.73
CA GLY A 812 9.35 12.26 5.94
C GLY A 812 9.02 12.80 7.35
N GLU A 813 7.90 12.38 7.94
CA GLU A 813 7.49 12.79 9.29
C GLU A 813 8.43 12.27 10.40
N ASP A 814 9.09 11.14 10.17
CA ASP A 814 10.05 10.60 11.13
C ASP A 814 11.27 11.52 11.23
N LEU A 815 11.73 12.05 10.08
CA LEU A 815 12.81 13.03 10.02
C LEU A 815 12.42 14.34 10.73
N ASP A 816 11.15 14.74 10.66
CA ASP A 816 10.65 15.90 11.40
C ASP A 816 10.62 15.67 12.92
N GLY A 817 10.36 14.43 13.35
CA GLY A 817 10.41 14.03 14.76
C GLY A 817 11.82 14.02 15.37
N LEU A 818 12.87 14.02 14.56
CA LEU A 818 14.26 14.03 15.04
C LEU A 818 14.68 15.43 15.51
N SER A 819 14.71 15.63 16.84
CA SER A 819 15.07 16.90 17.49
C SER A 819 16.43 17.49 17.09
N LYS A 820 17.36 16.65 16.59
CA LYS A 820 18.71 17.04 16.14
C LYS A 820 19.01 16.61 14.71
N ALA A 821 17.99 16.55 13.83
CA ALA A 821 18.22 16.25 12.42
C ALA A 821 19.27 17.21 11.84
N ASN A 822 20.39 16.66 11.38
CA ASN A 822 21.50 17.38 10.78
C ASN A 822 21.82 16.76 9.44
N VAL A 823 21.24 17.34 8.40
CA VAL A 823 21.48 16.95 7.01
C VAL A 823 22.01 18.11 6.17
N GLU A 824 22.54 19.13 6.84
CA GLU A 824 22.94 20.37 6.19
C GLU A 824 24.14 20.15 5.25
N GLY A 825 23.98 20.53 3.98
CA GLY A 825 25.04 20.44 2.98
C GLY A 825 25.21 19.07 2.31
N MET A 826 24.49 18.03 2.74
CA MET A 826 24.59 16.72 2.12
C MET A 826 23.90 16.69 0.74
N ILE A 827 24.30 15.75 -0.10
CA ILE A 827 23.48 15.28 -1.23
C ILE A 827 23.10 13.82 -0.98
N ALA A 828 21.82 13.49 -1.14
CA ALA A 828 21.31 12.15 -0.91
C ALA A 828 20.91 11.46 -2.23
N PHE A 829 21.21 10.16 -2.33
CA PHE A 829 20.78 9.27 -3.41
C PHE A 829 19.89 8.19 -2.80
N LEU A 830 18.61 8.17 -3.21
CA LEU A 830 17.60 7.25 -2.72
C LEU A 830 17.27 6.20 -3.78
N PHE A 831 17.96 5.05 -3.73
CA PHE A 831 17.62 3.89 -4.57
C PHE A 831 16.52 3.07 -3.87
N ALA A 832 15.27 3.39 -4.20
CA ALA A 832 14.07 2.73 -3.69
C ALA A 832 12.88 3.06 -4.62
N CYS A 833 11.92 2.15 -4.76
CA CYS A 833 10.67 2.44 -5.47
C CYS A 833 9.98 3.68 -4.89
N TYR A 834 9.53 4.58 -5.75
CA TYR A 834 8.86 5.83 -5.40
C TYR A 834 9.69 6.79 -4.53
N GLY A 835 10.98 6.55 -4.35
CA GLY A 835 11.84 7.34 -3.45
C GLY A 835 11.94 8.83 -3.83
N ALA A 836 11.66 9.20 -5.08
CA ALA A 836 11.50 10.58 -5.52
C ALA A 836 10.04 10.99 -5.77
N GLY A 837 9.17 10.09 -6.24
CA GLY A 837 7.77 10.44 -6.52
C GLY A 837 6.93 9.32 -7.11
N CYS A 838 5.65 9.60 -7.31
CA CYS A 838 4.65 8.68 -7.83
C CYS A 838 3.82 9.33 -8.96
N PRO A 839 3.70 8.70 -10.14
CA PRO A 839 2.77 9.16 -11.17
C PRO A 839 1.32 8.78 -10.81
N HIS A 840 0.35 9.37 -11.52
CA HIS A 840 -1.07 9.03 -11.35
C HIS A 840 -1.38 7.62 -11.85
N GLN A 841 -0.76 7.22 -12.96
CA GLN A 841 -0.98 5.96 -13.64
C GLN A 841 0.29 5.11 -13.65
N ASP A 842 0.12 3.81 -13.52
CA ASP A 842 1.18 2.81 -13.63
C ASP A 842 1.78 2.81 -15.05
N GLU A 843 3.11 2.93 -15.18
CA GLU A 843 3.79 2.99 -16.47
C GLU A 843 4.21 1.62 -17.03
N PHE A 844 4.06 0.55 -16.24
CA PHE A 844 4.50 -0.80 -16.56
C PHE A 844 3.35 -1.82 -16.70
N ILE A 845 2.13 -1.52 -16.22
CA ILE A 845 0.98 -2.43 -16.27
C ILE A 845 -0.14 -1.82 -17.10
N PHE A 846 -0.85 -2.70 -17.81
CA PHE A 846 -2.07 -2.37 -18.52
C PHE A 846 -3.17 -3.36 -18.12
N ASP A 847 -4.42 -2.87 -18.02
CA ASP A 847 -5.60 -3.70 -17.79
C ASP A 847 -5.97 -4.51 -19.06
N ALA A 848 -7.03 -5.31 -18.98
CA ALA A 848 -7.52 -6.12 -20.11
C ALA A 848 -7.89 -5.29 -21.36
N ASN A 849 -8.13 -3.99 -21.19
CA ASN A 849 -8.44 -3.03 -22.26
C ASN A 849 -7.22 -2.21 -22.71
N LYS A 850 -6.00 -2.61 -22.30
CA LYS A 850 -4.75 -1.88 -22.54
C LYS A 850 -4.72 -0.46 -21.94
N LYS A 851 -5.48 -0.18 -20.87
CA LYS A 851 -5.41 1.08 -20.13
C LYS A 851 -4.49 0.94 -18.92
N ARG A 852 -3.78 2.02 -18.59
CA ARG A 852 -2.89 2.06 -17.41
C ARG A 852 -3.72 2.16 -16.12
N PRO A 853 -3.51 1.27 -15.12
CA PRO A 853 -4.13 1.39 -13.80
C PRO A 853 -3.79 2.71 -13.11
N VAL A 854 -4.72 3.23 -12.31
CA VAL A 854 -4.48 4.38 -11.43
C VAL A 854 -3.83 3.90 -10.14
N ILE A 855 -2.71 4.52 -9.76
CA ILE A 855 -1.90 4.13 -8.59
C ILE A 855 -1.70 5.28 -7.58
N ALA A 856 -2.16 6.48 -7.91
CA ALA A 856 -2.14 7.63 -7.01
C ALA A 856 -3.32 8.56 -7.31
N PRO A 857 -3.84 9.32 -6.33
CA PRO A 857 -4.95 10.25 -6.56
C PRO A 857 -4.58 11.36 -7.57
N PHE A 858 -3.30 11.74 -7.60
CA PHE A 858 -2.69 12.69 -8.53
C PHE A 858 -1.18 12.42 -8.57
N PRO A 859 -0.41 12.90 -9.57
CA PRO A 859 1.05 12.77 -9.56
C PRO A 859 1.66 13.62 -8.43
N PHE A 860 2.65 13.09 -7.70
CA PHE A 860 3.32 13.83 -6.62
C PHE A 860 4.79 13.44 -6.46
N ILE A 861 5.56 14.31 -5.79
CA ILE A 861 6.92 14.03 -5.31
C ILE A 861 6.84 13.52 -3.87
N ALA A 862 7.61 12.49 -3.53
CA ALA A 862 7.54 11.82 -2.22
C ALA A 862 7.89 12.77 -1.06
N GLN A 863 7.34 12.54 0.13
CA GLN A 863 7.56 13.46 1.27
C GLN A 863 8.97 13.36 1.86
N LEU A 864 9.59 12.17 1.89
CA LEU A 864 10.93 12.01 2.46
C LEU A 864 11.99 12.94 1.80
N PRO A 865 12.14 12.99 0.46
CA PRO A 865 13.09 13.92 -0.16
C PRO A 865 12.73 15.39 0.08
N GLN A 866 11.45 15.75 0.13
CA GLN A 866 11.02 17.11 0.50
C GLN A 866 11.50 17.49 1.91
N ARG A 867 11.41 16.57 2.87
CA ARG A 867 11.88 16.80 4.25
C ARG A 867 13.40 16.85 4.34
N LEU A 868 14.13 16.05 3.55
CA LEU A 868 15.58 16.16 3.46
C LEU A 868 16.03 17.56 2.97
N LEU A 869 15.40 18.07 1.90
CA LEU A 869 15.71 19.39 1.34
C LEU A 869 15.42 20.53 2.35
N THR A 870 14.25 20.52 2.99
CA THR A 870 13.90 21.55 3.99
C THR A 870 14.76 21.49 5.25
N LYS A 871 15.31 20.33 5.60
CA LYS A 871 16.27 20.15 6.71
C LYS A 871 17.72 20.45 6.33
N GLY A 872 18.00 20.81 5.09
CA GLY A 872 19.28 21.36 4.65
C GLY A 872 20.09 20.50 3.67
N ALA A 873 19.57 19.37 3.20
CA ALA A 873 20.18 18.68 2.08
C ALA A 873 20.13 19.59 0.85
N LEU A 874 21.21 19.65 0.07
CA LEU A 874 21.31 20.54 -1.09
C LEU A 874 20.48 20.03 -2.26
N ALA A 875 20.52 18.72 -2.47
CA ALA A 875 19.76 18.02 -3.50
C ALA A 875 19.50 16.57 -3.08
N VAL A 876 18.45 15.98 -3.67
CA VAL A 876 18.13 14.56 -3.53
C VAL A 876 17.92 13.96 -4.91
N LEU A 877 18.63 12.88 -5.22
CA LEU A 877 18.42 12.08 -6.41
C LEU A 877 17.66 10.82 -6.03
N GLY A 878 16.63 10.46 -6.79
CA GLY A 878 15.85 9.26 -6.51
C GLY A 878 14.98 8.85 -7.68
N HIS A 879 14.19 7.80 -7.49
CA HIS A 879 13.39 7.20 -8.54
C HIS A 879 11.92 7.61 -8.45
N VAL A 880 11.34 8.03 -9.57
CA VAL A 880 9.90 8.26 -9.73
C VAL A 880 9.27 6.96 -10.21
N GLU A 881 8.25 6.46 -9.53
CA GLU A 881 7.72 5.11 -9.76
C GLU A 881 8.70 3.99 -9.35
N ARG A 882 8.58 2.75 -9.87
CA ARG A 882 9.37 1.61 -9.39
C ARG A 882 10.83 1.63 -9.86
N ALA A 883 11.75 1.47 -8.92
CA ALA A 883 13.18 1.28 -9.19
C ALA A 883 13.47 -0.22 -9.44
N TRP A 884 14.11 -0.54 -10.55
CA TRP A 884 14.39 -1.91 -10.96
C TRP A 884 15.89 -2.24 -10.85
N THR A 885 16.20 -3.53 -10.89
CA THR A 885 17.59 -3.99 -10.86
C THR A 885 18.38 -3.65 -12.14
N TYR A 886 17.72 -3.20 -13.21
CA TYR A 886 18.35 -2.86 -14.51
C TYR A 886 19.10 -1.53 -14.53
N SER A 887 19.00 -0.73 -13.46
CA SER A 887 19.88 0.41 -13.24
C SER A 887 21.33 -0.01 -13.04
N PHE A 888 21.55 -1.22 -12.48
CA PHE A 888 22.88 -1.77 -12.19
C PHE A 888 23.09 -3.17 -12.77
N SER A 889 22.19 -3.64 -13.64
CA SER A 889 22.36 -4.84 -14.45
C SER A 889 22.56 -4.44 -15.92
N GLY A 890 23.41 -5.17 -16.63
CA GLY A 890 23.51 -5.04 -18.08
C GLY A 890 22.28 -5.61 -18.78
N THR A 891 22.03 -5.13 -19.99
CA THR A 891 20.96 -5.64 -20.86
C THR A 891 21.40 -6.88 -21.63
N GLU A 892 22.70 -7.12 -21.72
CA GLU A 892 23.33 -8.29 -22.33
C GLU A 892 23.25 -9.51 -21.41
N ALA A 893 23.08 -10.70 -22.01
CA ALA A 893 23.04 -11.96 -21.25
C ALA A 893 24.35 -12.18 -20.47
N GLY A 894 24.23 -12.42 -19.15
CA GLY A 894 25.35 -12.69 -18.26
C GLY A 894 25.99 -11.46 -17.60
N THR A 895 25.55 -10.24 -17.92
CA THR A 895 26.05 -9.01 -17.29
C THR A 895 25.19 -8.62 -16.08
N THR A 896 25.41 -9.28 -14.94
CA THR A 896 24.59 -9.04 -13.73
C THR A 896 25.07 -7.88 -12.85
N ARG A 897 26.23 -7.28 -13.13
CA ARG A 897 26.84 -6.21 -12.31
C ARG A 897 27.45 -5.09 -13.16
N GLN A 898 26.75 -3.97 -13.29
CA GLN A 898 27.15 -2.78 -14.05
C GLN A 898 26.86 -1.48 -13.29
N VAL A 899 27.66 -1.20 -12.26
CA VAL A 899 27.48 -0.04 -11.35
C VAL A 899 28.18 1.25 -11.82
N GLN A 900 28.86 1.23 -12.97
CA GLN A 900 29.62 2.37 -13.50
C GLN A 900 28.81 3.67 -13.61
N PRO A 901 27.52 3.65 -14.00
CA PRO A 901 26.71 4.87 -14.02
C PRO A 901 26.62 5.55 -12.65
N PHE A 902 26.39 4.78 -11.59
CA PHE A 902 26.36 5.28 -10.22
C PHE A 902 27.75 5.77 -9.76
N GLN A 903 28.81 5.03 -10.09
CA GLN A 903 30.19 5.43 -9.78
C GLN A 903 30.55 6.77 -10.42
N ASP A 904 30.12 7.01 -11.65
CA ASP A 904 30.38 8.24 -12.36
C ASP A 904 29.69 9.44 -11.69
N VAL A 905 28.39 9.33 -11.39
CA VAL A 905 27.64 10.40 -10.70
C VAL A 905 28.27 10.72 -9.34
N LEU A 906 28.54 9.69 -8.52
CA LEU A 906 29.20 9.90 -7.23
C LEU A 906 30.59 10.52 -7.41
N GLY A 907 31.36 10.07 -8.40
CA GLY A 907 32.67 10.62 -8.74
C GLY A 907 32.62 12.11 -9.11
N ARG A 908 31.69 12.50 -9.98
CA ARG A 908 31.47 13.90 -10.39
C ARG A 908 31.07 14.78 -9.22
N LEU A 909 30.15 14.32 -8.37
CA LEU A 909 29.78 15.03 -7.14
C LEU A 909 30.99 15.22 -6.21
N LEU A 910 31.79 14.18 -6.00
CA LEU A 910 33.04 14.27 -5.20
C LEU A 910 34.09 15.21 -5.81
N GLN A 911 34.06 15.41 -7.13
CA GLN A 911 34.89 16.40 -7.82
C GLN A 911 34.42 17.84 -7.64
N GLY A 912 33.24 18.06 -7.04
CA GLY A 912 32.63 19.37 -6.86
C GLY A 912 31.88 19.86 -8.11
N LYS A 913 31.50 18.94 -9.00
CA LYS A 913 30.64 19.25 -10.16
C LYS A 913 29.22 19.61 -9.65
N PRO A 914 28.50 20.52 -10.31
CA PRO A 914 27.09 20.78 -10.00
C PRO A 914 26.24 19.52 -10.11
N ALA A 915 25.21 19.41 -9.27
CA ALA A 915 24.35 18.23 -9.21
C ALA A 915 23.72 17.87 -10.56
N GLY A 916 23.22 18.85 -11.33
CA GLY A 916 22.62 18.62 -12.65
C GLY A 916 23.62 18.16 -13.71
N SER A 917 24.87 18.66 -13.67
CA SER A 917 25.95 18.20 -14.56
C SER A 917 26.45 16.81 -14.16
N ALA A 918 26.40 16.48 -12.87
CA ALA A 918 26.76 15.16 -12.39
C ALA A 918 25.78 14.06 -12.84
N THR A 919 24.51 14.41 -13.10
CA THR A 919 23.48 13.45 -13.56
C THR A 919 23.38 13.30 -15.07
N ASP A 920 24.04 14.14 -15.88
CA ASP A 920 23.92 14.11 -17.36
C ASP A 920 24.31 12.75 -17.98
N GLN A 921 25.21 12.01 -17.35
CA GLN A 921 25.60 10.68 -17.84
C GLN A 921 24.51 9.61 -17.65
N PHE A 922 23.62 9.73 -16.64
CA PHE A 922 22.43 8.89 -16.56
C PHE A 922 21.48 9.18 -17.74
N ASN A 923 21.38 10.44 -18.15
CA ASN A 923 20.51 10.87 -19.24
C ASN A 923 21.02 10.35 -20.61
N VAL A 924 22.34 10.23 -20.77
CA VAL A 924 22.95 9.54 -21.93
C VAL A 924 22.54 8.07 -22.01
N ILE A 925 22.52 7.36 -20.87
CA ILE A 925 22.16 5.94 -20.80
C ILE A 925 20.69 5.72 -21.15
N GLN A 926 19.80 6.60 -20.68
CA GLN A 926 18.40 6.61 -21.09
C GLN A 926 18.27 6.71 -22.62
N GLY A 927 18.99 7.65 -23.24
CA GLY A 927 18.97 7.83 -24.69
C GLY A 927 19.45 6.60 -25.46
N ALA A 928 20.57 6.02 -25.05
CA ALA A 928 21.12 4.81 -25.68
C ALA A 928 20.18 3.59 -25.56
N ARG A 929 19.60 3.37 -24.37
CA ARG A 929 18.66 2.27 -24.11
C ARG A 929 17.35 2.45 -24.87
N SER A 930 16.85 3.68 -24.98
CA SER A 930 15.64 3.99 -25.76
C SER A 930 15.81 3.72 -27.25
N MET A 931 16.98 4.05 -27.80
CA MET A 931 17.29 3.76 -29.21
C MET A 931 17.35 2.25 -29.47
N THR A 932 18.07 1.51 -28.63
CA THR A 932 18.21 0.05 -28.75
C THR A 932 16.84 -0.64 -28.68
N LEU A 933 15.98 -0.25 -27.73
CA LEU A 933 14.61 -0.76 -27.64
C LEU A 933 13.79 -0.46 -28.90
N THR A 934 13.93 0.75 -29.44
CA THR A 934 13.20 1.17 -30.64
C THR A 934 13.64 0.37 -31.87
N GLU A 935 14.95 0.14 -32.04
CA GLU A 935 15.51 -0.67 -33.14
C GLU A 935 15.01 -2.11 -33.09
N GLU A 936 14.95 -2.72 -31.90
CA GLU A 936 14.41 -4.07 -31.71
C GLU A 936 12.89 -4.13 -32.01
N LEU A 937 12.11 -3.16 -31.54
CA LEU A 937 10.67 -3.07 -31.84
C LEU A 937 10.40 -2.88 -33.36
N GLU A 938 11.25 -2.09 -34.02
CA GLU A 938 11.18 -1.90 -35.47
C GLU A 938 11.56 -3.19 -36.21
N ALA A 939 12.62 -3.90 -35.79
CA ALA A 939 13.00 -5.19 -36.35
C ALA A 939 11.87 -6.23 -36.22
N ILE A 940 11.18 -6.27 -35.07
CA ILE A 940 9.99 -7.13 -34.85
C ILE A 940 8.88 -6.77 -35.84
N THR A 941 8.65 -5.47 -36.07
CA THR A 941 7.65 -4.99 -37.05
C THR A 941 7.97 -5.49 -38.47
N TYR A 942 9.25 -5.64 -38.82
CA TYR A 942 9.72 -6.20 -40.09
C TYR A 942 9.97 -7.72 -40.07
N GLY A 943 9.47 -8.43 -39.05
CA GLY A 943 9.46 -9.90 -39.01
C GLY A 943 10.65 -10.56 -38.32
N ALA A 944 11.49 -9.80 -37.60
CA ALA A 944 12.53 -10.38 -36.75
C ALA A 944 11.91 -11.10 -35.55
N THR A 945 12.49 -12.23 -35.17
CA THR A 945 12.15 -12.93 -33.92
C THR A 945 13.18 -12.55 -32.86
N VAL A 946 12.73 -11.82 -31.84
CA VAL A 946 13.57 -11.38 -30.72
C VAL A 946 13.24 -12.22 -29.48
N ASP A 947 14.28 -12.60 -28.72
CA ASP A 947 14.12 -13.30 -27.45
C ASP A 947 13.32 -12.42 -26.46
N PRO A 948 12.20 -12.90 -25.91
CA PRO A 948 11.41 -12.15 -24.92
C PRO A 948 12.25 -11.61 -23.75
N SER A 949 13.28 -12.34 -23.30
CA SER A 949 14.18 -11.88 -22.24
C SER A 949 14.98 -10.65 -22.63
N VAL A 950 15.36 -10.48 -23.90
CA VAL A 950 16.12 -9.31 -24.36
C VAL A 950 15.20 -8.09 -24.39
N LEU A 951 14.01 -8.24 -24.95
CA LEU A 951 13.07 -7.13 -25.08
C LEU A 951 12.55 -6.64 -23.72
N SER A 952 12.25 -7.56 -22.80
CA SER A 952 11.83 -7.22 -21.44
C SER A 952 12.93 -6.45 -20.69
N ARG A 953 14.18 -6.92 -20.77
CA ARG A 953 15.34 -6.26 -20.16
C ARG A 953 15.57 -4.87 -20.71
N LEU A 954 15.52 -4.69 -22.04
CA LEU A 954 15.67 -3.37 -22.67
C LEU A 954 14.57 -2.40 -22.25
N TRP A 955 13.31 -2.86 -22.21
CA TRP A 955 12.18 -2.04 -21.80
C TRP A 955 12.27 -1.59 -20.33
N MET A 956 12.58 -2.53 -19.43
CA MET A 956 12.85 -2.21 -18.01
C MET A 956 14.00 -1.22 -17.88
N ALA A 957 15.14 -1.53 -18.49
CA ALA A 957 16.36 -0.74 -18.44
C ALA A 957 16.17 0.69 -18.93
N ARG A 958 15.35 0.89 -19.97
CA ARG A 958 15.00 2.21 -20.51
C ARG A 958 14.13 3.00 -19.53
N ASN A 959 13.07 2.40 -19.00
CA ASN A 959 12.16 3.09 -18.09
C ASN A 959 12.83 3.44 -16.76
N ASP A 960 13.63 2.52 -16.22
CA ASP A 960 14.41 2.70 -14.99
C ASP A 960 15.42 3.85 -15.14
N ALA A 961 16.11 3.95 -16.30
CA ALA A 961 17.02 5.06 -16.57
C ALA A 961 16.31 6.42 -16.71
N ARG A 962 15.13 6.46 -17.35
CA ARG A 962 14.33 7.68 -17.52
C ARG A 962 13.81 8.23 -16.20
N ASN A 963 13.47 7.34 -15.26
CA ASN A 963 12.67 7.68 -14.11
C ASN A 963 13.49 8.20 -12.91
N TYR A 964 14.81 8.34 -13.05
CA TYR A 964 15.61 9.11 -12.11
C TYR A 964 15.33 10.61 -12.22
N ALA A 965 15.10 11.25 -11.07
CA ALA A 965 14.86 12.68 -11.01
C ALA A 965 15.75 13.34 -9.95
N LEU A 966 16.43 14.42 -10.35
CA LEU A 966 17.09 15.33 -9.42
C LEU A 966 16.06 16.27 -8.79
N LEU A 967 16.01 16.27 -7.46
CA LEU A 967 15.16 17.15 -6.67
C LEU A 967 16.03 18.22 -5.99
N GLY A 968 15.62 19.49 -6.12
CA GLY A 968 16.40 20.64 -5.68
C GLY A 968 16.94 21.48 -6.85
N ASP A 969 17.83 22.40 -6.50
CA ASP A 969 18.52 23.27 -7.44
C ASP A 969 19.67 22.51 -8.13
N PRO A 970 19.66 22.37 -9.46
CA PRO A 970 20.67 21.61 -10.19
C PRO A 970 22.07 22.24 -10.17
N ALA A 971 22.20 23.52 -9.77
CA ALA A 971 23.49 24.21 -9.71
C ALA A 971 24.28 23.98 -8.41
N VAL A 972 23.70 23.33 -7.40
CA VAL A 972 24.37 23.11 -6.11
C VAL A 972 25.58 22.18 -6.22
N LYS A 973 26.59 22.41 -5.38
CA LYS A 973 27.85 21.66 -5.34
C LYS A 973 28.14 21.16 -3.92
N LEU A 974 28.79 20.00 -3.81
CA LEU A 974 29.38 19.57 -2.54
C LEU A 974 30.56 20.47 -2.17
N ALA A 975 30.63 20.85 -0.89
CA ALA A 975 31.76 21.58 -0.31
C ALA A 975 32.75 20.58 0.33
N LEU A 976 33.73 20.08 -0.45
CA LEU A 976 34.64 18.98 -0.07
C LEU A 976 36.13 19.34 -0.02
#